data_AF-A0A3D1AFA3-F1
#
_entry.id   AF-A0A3D1AFA3-F1
#
_cell.length_a   1.000
_cell.length_b   1.000
_cell.length_c   1.000
_cell.angle_alpha   90.00
_cell.angle_beta   90.00
_cell.angle_gamma   90.00
#
_symmetry.space_group_name_H-M   'P 1'
#
loop_
_entity.id
_entity.type
_entity.pdbx_description
1 polymer ?
#
loop_
_entity_poly.entity_id
_entity_poly.type
_entity_poly.pdbx_seq_one_letter_code
_entity_poly.pdbx_strand_id
1 'polypeptide(L)'
;MSKLHNIRSVAKYESKLLMRSWFYRIFLILAVLFLCLFNFFALVSEDSGGFWLMKAISSNIPYVNLLFLNTGQAVIAVFLSSEFLKSDKKLDTSEVFYVHPLSNAEYVIGKIGGNLNVFFRLDLIIIALVVVFNLASGVSVDWMAYITYFLLICVPTLIYIFGLSVSLMLMLKNQAITFVLLLGYIALTLFYIEDKFYYLFDYMVYSLPLVKSSIVGFTNWAALINHRCIYFLLGLGFISLSIFLFRRLPNTRYGRYRWLVLSVCFLIAGCGAAYNHVGSILKEARMRTLYTDINNKYVHAPKMVIDSYDIQVEQRPEVIASEVVIKGVALESSAVFTFCLNPSLQVREIKESGKDLSFSREHQIVLVDFGRGLARGDTVLFTMKYDGRVDGDFCYLDIPAEILQQEYANEMFRMDKKYSFQSSNYLLFTPETYWYPRPGTSYSSDSPDWQQAYFSNFRLTVKTINGLKALSQGTMKWPPVNEPDSTAVNGEEPVNEAPGDSLFIFETDFPSPSITLVVGDYEQKSIDVDSTEYSVWYLKGHDYFSSAFDSIIDTIPAQIRERRRSIESAYSLDYSFNRFSLVEVPVQFYSYVRTWTQAQEKMQPEMVLFPEKGCLFYEADVVRMVKNAKRWAKWNGQDISDEEAAIRAVNSFLWIFQRTESDFNWSQDRGSFNVTVASNPYFIFPQLYNFRYNIFSSEWPIANRVIELYLQDKSDNNNWIRQMNGISNNEKANLLMEQRPFKELLSDTEQRD
;
A
#
# COMPACT_ATOMS: atom_id res chain seq x y z
N MET A 1 -21.45 -45.52 19.61
CA MET A 1 -20.22 -44.69 19.52
C MET A 1 -20.60 -43.32 19.00
N SER A 2 -20.02 -42.24 19.55
CA SER A 2 -20.30 -40.88 19.07
C SER A 2 -19.84 -40.71 17.62
N LYS A 3 -20.63 -40.06 16.74
CA LYS A 3 -20.26 -39.74 15.35
C LYS A 3 -18.90 -39.02 15.26
N LEU A 4 -18.57 -38.24 16.29
CA LEU A 4 -17.29 -37.54 16.41
C LEU A 4 -16.10 -38.50 16.60
N HIS A 5 -16.30 -39.60 17.31
CA HIS A 5 -15.28 -40.63 17.54
C HIS A 5 -14.94 -41.35 16.23
N ASN A 6 -15.95 -41.68 15.43
CA ASN A 6 -15.79 -42.30 14.11
C ASN A 6 -14.94 -41.43 13.16
N ILE A 7 -15.29 -40.15 13.04
CA ILE A 7 -14.54 -39.18 12.22
C ILE A 7 -13.09 -39.08 12.67
N ARG A 8 -12.85 -38.93 13.99
CA ARG A 8 -11.49 -38.85 14.55
C ARG A 8 -10.68 -40.12 14.30
N SER A 9 -11.30 -41.28 14.40
CA SER A 9 -10.63 -42.56 14.12
C SER A 9 -10.20 -42.63 12.65
N VAL A 10 -11.10 -42.39 11.70
CA VAL A 10 -10.76 -42.37 10.26
C VAL A 10 -9.65 -41.35 9.97
N ALA A 11 -9.78 -40.13 10.50
CA ALA A 11 -8.77 -39.09 10.33
C ALA A 11 -7.39 -39.51 10.88
N LYS A 12 -7.34 -40.17 12.04
CA LYS A 12 -6.09 -40.65 12.64
C LYS A 12 -5.39 -41.69 11.77
N TYR A 13 -6.16 -42.63 11.19
CA TYR A 13 -5.59 -43.65 10.31
C TYR A 13 -5.14 -43.08 8.98
N GLU A 14 -5.94 -42.19 8.38
CA GLU A 14 -5.56 -41.52 7.13
C GLU A 14 -4.32 -40.65 7.32
N SER A 15 -4.27 -39.83 8.37
CA SER A 15 -3.07 -39.06 8.73
C SER A 15 -1.84 -39.96 8.86
N LYS A 16 -1.98 -41.14 9.47
CA LYS A 16 -0.87 -42.08 9.67
C LYS A 16 -0.42 -42.74 8.36
N LEU A 17 -1.36 -43.02 7.45
CA LEU A 17 -1.07 -43.56 6.12
C LEU A 17 -0.32 -42.51 5.29
N LEU A 18 -0.81 -41.27 5.26
CA LEU A 18 -0.17 -40.17 4.56
C LEU A 18 1.26 -39.91 5.06
N MET A 19 1.47 -39.84 6.37
CA MET A 19 2.80 -39.68 6.98
C MET A 19 3.76 -40.85 6.69
N ARG A 20 3.25 -42.01 6.27
CA ARG A 20 4.04 -43.17 5.84
C ARG A 20 4.33 -43.18 4.33
N SER A 21 3.60 -42.40 3.54
CA SER A 21 3.81 -42.31 2.11
C SER A 21 5.20 -41.73 1.80
N TRP A 22 5.95 -42.41 0.93
CA TRP A 22 7.24 -41.93 0.44
C TRP A 22 7.13 -40.57 -0.22
N PHE A 23 6.04 -40.34 -0.96
CA PHE A 23 5.81 -39.07 -1.65
C PHE A 23 5.69 -37.89 -0.67
N TYR A 24 4.87 -38.03 0.37
CA TYR A 24 4.73 -37.01 1.41
C TYR A 24 6.05 -36.79 2.18
N ARG A 25 6.80 -37.86 2.48
CA ARG A 25 8.09 -37.74 3.19
C ARG A 25 9.13 -37.01 2.37
N ILE A 26 9.23 -37.30 1.07
CA ILE A 26 10.13 -36.60 0.14
C ILE A 26 9.75 -35.12 0.09
N PHE A 27 8.47 -34.80 -0.06
CA PHE A 27 8.02 -33.42 -0.02
C PHE A 27 8.36 -32.74 1.30
N LEU A 28 8.06 -33.37 2.44
CA LEU A 28 8.32 -32.79 3.75
C LEU A 28 9.81 -32.46 3.92
N ILE A 29 10.70 -33.38 3.52
CA ILE A 29 12.15 -33.15 3.55
C ILE A 29 12.54 -32.00 2.61
N LEU A 30 12.02 -32.00 1.38
CA LEU A 30 12.37 -30.98 0.38
C LEU A 30 11.84 -29.60 0.76
N ALA A 31 10.61 -29.50 1.28
CA ALA A 31 10.00 -28.26 1.75
C ALA A 31 10.76 -27.70 2.95
N VAL A 32 11.07 -28.54 3.95
CA VAL A 32 11.87 -28.11 5.11
C VAL A 32 13.27 -27.70 4.67
N LEU A 33 13.94 -28.47 3.82
CA LEU A 33 15.28 -28.14 3.32
C LEU A 33 15.28 -26.82 2.53
N PHE A 34 14.35 -26.66 1.60
CA PHE A 34 14.20 -25.44 0.81
C PHE A 34 13.95 -24.22 1.69
N LEU A 35 13.00 -24.31 2.63
CA LEU A 35 12.69 -23.19 3.52
C LEU A 35 13.82 -22.93 4.52
N CYS A 36 14.53 -23.95 5.02
CA CYS A 36 15.74 -23.77 5.82
C CYS A 36 16.81 -23.00 5.05
N LEU A 37 17.11 -23.42 3.81
CA LEU A 37 18.09 -22.75 2.96
C LEU A 37 17.63 -21.33 2.64
N PHE A 38 16.37 -21.15 2.26
CA PHE A 38 15.80 -19.84 1.96
C PHE A 38 15.89 -18.89 3.15
N ASN A 39 15.46 -19.29 4.36
CA ASN A 39 15.56 -18.44 5.55
C ASN A 39 17.01 -18.24 5.99
N PHE A 40 17.88 -19.24 5.84
CA PHE A 40 19.30 -19.06 6.10
C PHE A 40 19.86 -17.99 5.17
N PHE A 41 19.59 -18.04 3.87
CA PHE A 41 20.07 -17.04 2.93
C PHE A 41 19.41 -15.68 3.12
N ALA A 42 18.10 -15.60 3.34
CA ALA A 42 17.38 -14.34 3.44
C ALA A 42 17.63 -13.61 4.78
N LEU A 43 17.67 -14.33 5.90
CA LEU A 43 17.71 -13.73 7.24
C LEU A 43 19.10 -13.76 7.86
N VAL A 44 19.79 -14.91 7.80
CA VAL A 44 21.02 -15.16 8.57
C VAL A 44 22.28 -14.87 7.75
N SER A 45 22.27 -15.15 6.46
CA SER A 45 23.49 -15.07 5.66
C SER A 45 23.96 -13.63 5.52
N GLU A 46 25.27 -13.47 5.68
CA GLU A 46 25.93 -12.18 5.54
C GLU A 46 25.93 -11.63 4.11
N ASP A 47 25.64 -12.49 3.11
CA ASP A 47 25.55 -12.19 1.68
C ASP A 47 24.09 -12.20 1.17
N SER A 48 23.12 -11.99 2.08
CA SER A 48 21.67 -12.01 1.84
C SER A 48 21.16 -10.93 0.86
N GLY A 49 21.67 -10.88 -0.38
CA GLY A 49 21.29 -9.92 -1.44
C GLY A 49 19.78 -9.72 -1.53
N GLY A 50 19.29 -8.50 -1.34
CA GLY A 50 17.93 -8.11 -1.73
C GLY A 50 16.84 -8.08 -0.65
N PHE A 51 16.90 -8.87 0.43
CA PHE A 51 15.71 -9.03 1.31
C PHE A 51 15.56 -7.98 2.44
N TRP A 52 15.95 -6.71 2.22
CA TRP A 52 15.77 -5.66 3.24
C TRP A 52 14.30 -5.49 3.62
N LEU A 53 13.39 -5.50 2.63
CA LEU A 53 11.94 -5.42 2.85
C LEU A 53 11.40 -6.52 3.77
N MET A 54 12.01 -7.71 3.76
CA MET A 54 11.64 -8.83 4.64
C MET A 54 12.11 -8.60 6.08
N LYS A 55 13.28 -7.97 6.28
CA LYS A 55 13.85 -7.68 7.61
C LYS A 55 13.28 -6.41 8.23
N ALA A 56 13.07 -5.37 7.42
CA ALA A 56 12.53 -4.09 7.83
C ALA A 56 11.11 -4.26 8.40
N ILE A 57 10.27 -5.01 7.70
CA ILE A 57 8.90 -5.32 8.10
C ILE A 57 8.85 -6.79 8.52
N SER A 58 8.96 -7.05 9.82
CA SER A 58 9.04 -8.42 10.34
C SER A 58 7.82 -9.31 10.03
N SER A 59 6.65 -8.72 9.77
CA SER A 59 5.45 -9.43 9.33
C SER A 59 5.63 -10.11 7.96
N ASN A 60 6.55 -9.63 7.13
CA ASN A 60 6.82 -10.18 5.79
C ASN A 60 7.54 -11.54 5.84
N ILE A 61 8.22 -11.84 6.95
CA ILE A 61 8.94 -13.11 7.15
C ILE A 61 7.98 -14.31 7.08
N PRO A 62 6.93 -14.42 7.92
CA PRO A 62 5.97 -15.51 7.81
C PRO A 62 5.18 -15.48 6.50
N TYR A 63 4.91 -14.30 5.94
CA TYR A 63 4.15 -14.17 4.70
C TYR A 63 4.80 -14.94 3.54
N VAL A 64 6.05 -14.64 3.20
CA VAL A 64 6.74 -15.28 2.04
C VAL A 64 6.94 -16.78 2.27
N ASN A 65 7.28 -17.18 3.49
CA ASN A 65 7.46 -18.58 3.85
C ASN A 65 6.18 -19.40 3.66
N LEU A 66 5.04 -18.87 4.12
CA LEU A 66 3.75 -19.53 3.96
C LEU A 66 3.28 -19.53 2.50
N LEU A 67 3.60 -18.49 1.73
CA LEU A 67 3.30 -18.43 0.30
C LEU A 67 4.04 -19.53 -0.49
N PHE A 68 5.34 -19.72 -0.24
CA PHE A 68 6.11 -20.81 -0.85
C PHE A 68 5.59 -22.18 -0.45
N LEU A 69 5.29 -22.38 0.83
CA LEU A 69 4.77 -23.64 1.33
C LEU A 69 3.43 -23.97 0.68
N ASN A 70 2.49 -23.02 0.65
CA ASN A 70 1.15 -23.19 0.08
C ASN A 70 1.22 -23.56 -1.42
N THR A 71 2.19 -23.01 -2.14
CA THR A 71 2.44 -23.35 -3.56
C THR A 71 2.80 -24.81 -3.74
N GLY A 72 3.75 -25.33 -2.97
CA GLY A 72 4.08 -26.76 -2.99
C GLY A 72 2.94 -27.66 -2.52
N GLN A 73 2.19 -27.21 -1.51
CA GLN A 73 1.07 -27.96 -0.95
C GLN A 73 -0.10 -28.10 -1.92
N ALA A 74 -0.40 -27.07 -2.73
CA ALA A 74 -1.45 -27.15 -3.74
C ALA A 74 -1.18 -28.28 -4.75
N VAL A 75 0.05 -28.40 -5.25
CA VAL A 75 0.45 -29.47 -6.18
C VAL A 75 0.28 -30.84 -5.53
N ILE A 76 0.65 -30.97 -4.25
CA ILE A 76 0.58 -32.26 -3.55
C ILE A 76 -0.83 -32.63 -3.17
N ALA A 77 -1.66 -31.67 -2.80
CA ALA A 77 -3.08 -31.89 -2.54
C ALA A 77 -3.75 -32.53 -3.77
N VAL A 78 -3.40 -32.06 -4.98
CA VAL A 78 -3.86 -32.66 -6.25
C VAL A 78 -3.43 -34.11 -6.37
N PHE A 79 -2.16 -34.43 -6.10
CA PHE A 79 -1.68 -35.83 -6.14
C PHE A 79 -2.38 -36.73 -5.12
N LEU A 80 -2.57 -36.26 -3.88
CA LEU A 80 -3.23 -37.03 -2.81
C LEU A 80 -4.71 -37.28 -3.07
N SER A 81 -5.40 -36.32 -3.71
CA SER A 81 -6.79 -36.51 -4.14
C SER A 81 -6.94 -37.70 -5.10
N SER A 82 -5.89 -38.01 -5.87
CA SER A 82 -5.90 -39.13 -6.78
C SER A 82 -5.71 -40.49 -6.09
N GLU A 83 -5.00 -40.53 -4.96
CA GLU A 83 -4.91 -41.74 -4.14
C GLU A 83 -6.24 -42.06 -3.44
N PHE A 84 -7.11 -41.06 -3.29
CA PHE A 84 -8.42 -41.19 -2.66
C PHE A 84 -9.29 -42.30 -3.25
N LEU A 85 -9.27 -42.51 -4.57
CA LEU A 85 -9.98 -43.60 -5.28
C LEU A 85 -9.12 -44.86 -5.46
N LYS A 86 -7.79 -44.73 -5.47
CA LYS A 86 -6.87 -45.85 -5.70
C LYS A 86 -6.74 -46.75 -4.47
N SER A 87 -6.83 -46.17 -3.27
CA SER A 87 -6.90 -46.91 -2.00
C SER A 87 -8.11 -47.86 -1.92
N ASP A 88 -9.16 -47.60 -2.70
CA ASP A 88 -10.38 -48.43 -2.74
C ASP A 88 -10.32 -49.55 -3.81
N LYS A 89 -9.41 -49.50 -4.79
CA LYS A 89 -9.28 -50.51 -5.85
C LYS A 89 -8.23 -51.58 -5.58
N LYS A 90 -7.28 -51.34 -4.69
CA LYS A 90 -6.30 -52.35 -4.25
C LYS A 90 -6.73 -52.91 -2.90
N LEU A 91 -6.90 -54.23 -2.85
CA LEU A 91 -7.13 -55.02 -1.64
C LEU A 91 -5.96 -54.81 -0.67
N ASP A 92 -6.01 -53.77 0.16
CA ASP A 92 -4.96 -53.55 1.15
C ASP A 92 -5.48 -52.74 2.35
N THR A 93 -5.36 -53.33 3.56
CA THR A 93 -5.53 -52.85 4.97
C THR A 93 -6.69 -51.88 5.34
N SER A 94 -7.35 -51.23 4.39
CA SER A 94 -8.41 -50.21 4.53
C SER A 94 -9.82 -50.80 4.52
N GLU A 95 -9.97 -52.08 4.14
CA GLU A 95 -11.24 -52.82 4.17
C GLU A 95 -11.87 -52.91 5.56
N VAL A 96 -11.07 -52.82 6.63
CA VAL A 96 -11.58 -52.82 8.01
C VAL A 96 -12.56 -51.67 8.26
N PHE A 97 -12.41 -50.53 7.56
CA PHE A 97 -13.37 -49.41 7.62
C PHE A 97 -14.64 -49.61 6.79
N TYR A 98 -14.69 -50.65 5.95
CA TYR A 98 -15.91 -51.06 5.24
C TYR A 98 -16.77 -52.01 6.07
N VAL A 99 -16.19 -52.69 7.06
CA VAL A 99 -16.91 -53.59 7.98
C VAL A 99 -17.60 -52.83 9.12
N HIS A 100 -17.14 -51.60 9.44
CA HIS A 100 -17.80 -50.73 10.41
C HIS A 100 -18.96 -49.91 9.78
N PRO A 101 -20.09 -49.73 10.49
CA PRO A 101 -21.24 -48.95 10.01
C PRO A 101 -20.97 -47.44 10.04
N LEU A 102 -20.12 -46.97 9.13
CA LEU A 102 -19.76 -45.55 8.94
C LEU A 102 -20.60 -44.93 7.83
N SER A 103 -21.16 -43.75 8.09
CA SER A 103 -21.83 -42.94 7.06
C SER A 103 -20.82 -42.33 6.07
N ASN A 104 -21.28 -42.00 4.86
CA ASN A 104 -20.45 -41.34 3.84
C ASN A 104 -19.85 -40.04 4.36
N ALA A 105 -20.60 -39.29 5.17
CA ALA A 105 -20.12 -38.06 5.79
C ALA A 105 -18.98 -38.33 6.77
N GLU A 106 -19.12 -39.32 7.67
CA GLU A 106 -18.06 -39.67 8.62
C GLU A 106 -16.78 -40.12 7.92
N TYR A 107 -16.90 -40.88 6.83
CA TYR A 107 -15.75 -41.36 6.05
C TYR A 107 -15.07 -40.24 5.28
N VAL A 108 -15.80 -39.45 4.47
CA VAL A 108 -15.21 -38.40 3.63
C VAL A 108 -14.65 -37.26 4.48
N ILE A 109 -15.37 -36.81 5.51
CA ILE A 109 -14.88 -35.78 6.45
C ILE A 109 -13.66 -36.31 7.21
N GLY A 110 -13.69 -37.58 7.63
CA GLY A 110 -12.55 -38.22 8.28
C GLY A 110 -11.32 -38.26 7.38
N LYS A 111 -11.47 -38.64 6.11
CA LYS A 111 -10.36 -38.76 5.15
C LYS A 111 -9.78 -37.39 4.79
N ILE A 112 -10.62 -36.44 4.38
CA ILE A 112 -10.19 -35.06 4.07
C ILE A 112 -9.61 -34.37 5.31
N GLY A 113 -10.27 -34.50 6.48
CA GLY A 113 -9.78 -33.95 7.74
C GLY A 113 -8.46 -34.58 8.20
N GLY A 114 -8.25 -35.87 7.94
CA GLY A 114 -6.98 -36.56 8.19
C GLY A 114 -5.84 -36.02 7.34
N ASN A 115 -6.09 -35.72 6.07
CA ASN A 115 -5.12 -35.08 5.18
C ASN A 115 -4.85 -33.64 5.60
N LEU A 116 -5.89 -32.82 5.76
CA LEU A 116 -5.77 -31.42 6.22
C LEU A 116 -4.98 -31.31 7.53
N ASN A 117 -5.22 -32.21 8.50
CA ASN A 117 -4.48 -32.22 9.76
C ASN A 117 -2.98 -32.56 9.60
N VAL A 118 -2.56 -33.26 8.55
CA VAL A 118 -1.14 -33.47 8.24
C VAL A 118 -0.53 -32.18 7.69
N PHE A 119 -1.22 -31.50 6.75
CA PHE A 119 -0.76 -30.22 6.20
C PHE A 119 -0.71 -29.11 7.25
N PHE A 120 -1.76 -28.94 8.06
CA PHE A 120 -1.73 -27.95 9.15
C PHE A 120 -0.63 -28.21 10.16
N ARG A 121 -0.28 -29.47 10.44
CA ARG A 121 0.88 -29.78 11.29
C ARG A 121 2.19 -29.41 10.63
N LEU A 122 2.32 -29.63 9.33
CA LEU A 122 3.48 -29.17 8.56
C LEU A 122 3.58 -27.63 8.59
N ASP A 123 2.47 -26.92 8.37
CA ASP A 123 2.42 -25.44 8.45
C ASP A 123 2.89 -24.93 9.81
N LEU A 124 2.41 -25.54 10.89
CA LEU A 124 2.82 -25.17 12.25
C LEU A 124 4.30 -25.48 12.52
N ILE A 125 4.85 -26.59 11.98
CA ILE A 125 6.28 -26.90 12.06
C ILE A 125 7.10 -25.85 11.30
N ILE A 126 6.67 -25.47 10.10
CA ILE A 126 7.34 -24.42 9.32
C ILE A 126 7.25 -23.07 10.02
N ILE A 127 6.11 -22.71 10.59
CA ILE A 127 5.98 -21.49 11.40
C ILE A 127 6.99 -21.50 12.57
N ALA A 128 7.08 -22.60 13.30
CA ALA A 128 8.06 -22.73 14.39
C ALA A 128 9.51 -22.61 13.88
N LEU A 129 9.83 -23.23 12.75
CA LEU A 129 11.13 -23.11 12.10
C LEU A 129 11.45 -21.65 11.73
N VAL A 130 10.50 -20.95 11.12
CA VAL A 130 10.65 -19.55 10.70
C VAL A 130 10.81 -18.62 11.91
N VAL A 131 10.11 -18.89 13.01
CA VAL A 131 10.31 -18.15 14.28
C VAL A 131 11.75 -18.33 14.79
N VAL A 132 12.30 -19.55 14.74
CA VAL A 132 13.69 -19.80 15.15
C VAL A 132 14.68 -18.98 14.31
N PHE A 133 14.51 -18.95 12.98
CA PHE A 133 15.36 -18.13 12.11
C PHE A 133 15.19 -16.63 12.35
N ASN A 134 13.96 -16.16 12.58
CA ASN A 134 13.68 -14.76 12.90
C ASN A 134 14.42 -14.34 14.19
N LEU A 135 14.27 -15.13 15.26
CA LEU A 135 14.98 -14.91 16.52
C LEU A 135 16.50 -14.98 16.37
N ALA A 136 17.02 -15.94 15.58
CA ALA A 136 18.46 -16.05 15.32
C ALA A 136 19.02 -14.85 14.54
N SER A 137 18.19 -14.18 13.73
CA SER A 137 18.58 -12.99 12.98
C SER A 137 18.55 -11.68 13.78
N GLY A 138 17.96 -11.69 14.98
CA GLY A 138 17.81 -10.51 15.84
C GLY A 138 16.73 -9.52 15.39
N VAL A 139 15.89 -9.89 14.43
CA VAL A 139 14.75 -9.08 13.96
C VAL A 139 13.57 -9.23 14.94
N SER A 140 12.77 -8.17 15.10
CA SER A 140 11.59 -8.22 15.97
C SER A 140 10.55 -9.23 15.47
N VAL A 141 9.80 -9.86 16.38
CA VAL A 141 8.80 -10.88 16.02
C VAL A 141 7.39 -10.31 16.16
N ASP A 142 6.68 -10.16 15.04
CA ASP A 142 5.24 -9.89 15.04
C ASP A 142 4.45 -11.21 15.18
N TRP A 143 4.20 -11.63 16.42
CA TRP A 143 3.50 -12.89 16.73
C TRP A 143 2.11 -12.99 16.09
N MET A 144 1.39 -11.86 15.99
CA MET A 144 0.04 -11.85 15.43
C MET A 144 0.08 -12.07 13.92
N ALA A 145 1.13 -11.62 13.22
CA ALA A 145 1.29 -11.88 11.79
C ALA A 145 1.36 -13.37 11.47
N TYR A 146 2.12 -14.18 12.23
CA TYR A 146 2.25 -15.63 11.99
C TYR A 146 0.89 -16.34 12.01
N ILE A 147 0.05 -16.05 13.01
CA ILE A 147 -1.28 -16.65 13.14
C ILE A 147 -2.20 -16.12 12.04
N THR A 148 -2.14 -14.82 11.76
CA THR A 148 -3.01 -14.17 10.79
C THR A 148 -2.74 -14.70 9.37
N TYR A 149 -1.49 -14.77 8.94
CA TYR A 149 -1.13 -15.32 7.63
C TYR A 149 -1.44 -16.81 7.52
N PHE A 150 -1.27 -17.60 8.59
CA PHE A 150 -1.68 -19.00 8.59
C PHE A 150 -3.19 -19.16 8.31
N LEU A 151 -4.02 -18.35 8.96
CA LEU A 151 -5.47 -18.38 8.78
C LEU A 151 -5.92 -17.84 7.42
N LEU A 152 -5.21 -16.84 6.87
CA LEU A 152 -5.57 -16.23 5.59
C LEU A 152 -5.08 -17.03 4.38
N ILE A 153 -3.86 -17.54 4.44
CA ILE A 153 -3.19 -18.22 3.31
C ILE A 153 -3.49 -19.72 3.34
N CYS A 154 -3.09 -20.43 4.39
CA CYS A 154 -3.13 -21.90 4.41
C CYS A 154 -4.56 -22.45 4.47
N VAL A 155 -5.38 -21.95 5.39
CA VAL A 155 -6.69 -22.58 5.68
C VAL A 155 -7.66 -22.53 4.48
N PRO A 156 -7.95 -21.37 3.86
CA PRO A 156 -8.86 -21.31 2.71
C PRO A 156 -8.31 -22.04 1.49
N THR A 157 -7.02 -21.90 1.18
CA THR A 157 -6.41 -22.53 0.00
C THR A 157 -6.45 -24.05 0.11
N LEU A 158 -6.06 -24.62 1.25
CA LEU A 158 -6.06 -26.07 1.46
C LEU A 158 -7.48 -26.64 1.41
N ILE A 159 -8.43 -26.01 2.10
CA ILE A 159 -9.84 -26.48 2.11
C ILE A 159 -10.42 -26.44 0.69
N TYR A 160 -10.13 -25.38 -0.07
CA TYR A 160 -10.56 -25.26 -1.45
C TYR A 160 -9.97 -26.33 -2.36
N ILE A 161 -8.63 -26.46 -2.41
CA ILE A 161 -7.98 -27.37 -3.35
C ILE A 161 -8.25 -28.84 -3.00
N PHE A 162 -8.32 -29.21 -1.72
CA PHE A 162 -8.71 -30.56 -1.32
C PHE A 162 -10.17 -30.87 -1.64
N GLY A 163 -11.07 -29.93 -1.38
CA GLY A 163 -12.49 -30.09 -1.72
C GLY A 163 -12.68 -30.26 -3.23
N LEU A 164 -12.13 -29.33 -4.01
CA LEU A 164 -12.22 -29.32 -5.47
C LEU A 164 -11.63 -30.59 -6.09
N SER A 165 -10.42 -30.97 -5.66
CA SER A 165 -9.71 -32.10 -6.24
C SER A 165 -10.40 -33.44 -5.98
N VAL A 166 -10.86 -33.70 -4.75
CA VAL A 166 -11.62 -34.92 -4.43
C VAL A 166 -12.97 -34.92 -5.16
N SER A 167 -13.64 -33.77 -5.25
CA SER A 167 -14.92 -33.67 -5.95
C SER A 167 -14.79 -33.97 -7.44
N LEU A 168 -13.82 -33.34 -8.13
CA LEU A 168 -13.51 -33.61 -9.53
C LEU A 168 -13.14 -35.07 -9.77
N MET A 169 -12.34 -35.63 -8.87
CA MET A 169 -11.92 -37.03 -8.96
C MET A 169 -13.14 -37.99 -8.91
N LEU A 170 -14.13 -37.71 -8.04
CA LEU A 170 -15.37 -38.48 -7.95
C LEU A 170 -16.30 -38.27 -9.16
N MET A 171 -16.28 -37.11 -9.79
CA MET A 171 -17.07 -36.79 -10.99
C MET A 171 -16.50 -37.46 -12.25
N LEU A 172 -15.21 -37.24 -12.52
CA LEU A 172 -14.55 -37.66 -13.76
C LEU A 172 -14.19 -39.15 -13.76
N LYS A 173 -13.96 -39.74 -12.57
CA LYS A 173 -13.55 -41.14 -12.38
C LYS A 173 -12.30 -41.56 -13.18
N ASN A 174 -11.54 -40.59 -13.69
CA ASN A 174 -10.30 -40.78 -14.43
C ASN A 174 -9.20 -39.94 -13.80
N GLN A 175 -8.23 -40.63 -13.20
CA GLN A 175 -7.10 -40.04 -12.49
C GLN A 175 -6.27 -39.12 -13.40
N ALA A 176 -5.92 -39.58 -14.60
CA ALA A 176 -5.05 -38.83 -15.50
C ALA A 176 -5.70 -37.50 -15.92
N ILE A 177 -6.99 -37.55 -16.29
CA ILE A 177 -7.73 -36.35 -16.70
C ILE A 177 -7.87 -35.36 -15.54
N THR A 178 -8.22 -35.86 -14.35
CA THR A 178 -8.37 -35.01 -13.16
C THR A 178 -7.05 -34.33 -12.80
N PHE A 179 -5.95 -35.07 -12.86
CA PHE A 179 -4.62 -34.56 -12.59
C PHE A 179 -4.19 -33.48 -13.58
N VAL A 180 -4.33 -33.73 -14.89
CA VAL A 180 -3.99 -32.75 -15.94
C VAL A 180 -4.83 -31.49 -15.82
N LEU A 181 -6.13 -31.63 -15.55
CA LEU A 181 -7.04 -30.48 -15.41
C LEU A 181 -6.66 -29.63 -14.19
N LEU A 182 -6.41 -30.24 -13.04
CA LEU A 182 -6.04 -29.51 -11.83
C LEU A 182 -4.67 -28.86 -11.94
N LEU A 183 -3.67 -29.54 -12.50
CA LEU A 183 -2.35 -28.95 -12.72
C LEU A 183 -2.42 -27.82 -13.75
N GLY A 184 -3.22 -27.99 -14.80
CA GLY A 184 -3.51 -26.94 -15.77
C GLY A 184 -4.22 -25.74 -15.14
N TYR A 185 -5.16 -25.97 -14.22
CA TYR A 185 -5.82 -24.91 -13.44
C TYR A 185 -4.81 -24.14 -12.58
N ILE A 186 -3.95 -24.83 -11.82
CA ILE A 186 -2.89 -24.20 -11.00
C ILE A 186 -1.96 -23.36 -11.88
N ALA A 187 -1.47 -23.91 -13.00
CA ALA A 187 -0.59 -23.21 -13.91
C ALA A 187 -1.28 -22.00 -14.56
N LEU A 188 -2.54 -22.13 -14.96
CA LEU A 188 -3.32 -21.03 -15.54
C LEU A 188 -3.53 -19.89 -14.54
N THR A 189 -3.82 -20.21 -13.28
CA THR A 189 -3.99 -19.18 -12.24
C THR A 189 -2.68 -18.48 -11.91
N LEU A 190 -1.57 -19.22 -11.84
CA LEU A 190 -0.27 -18.66 -11.44
C LEU A 190 0.47 -17.89 -12.54
N PHE A 191 0.30 -18.24 -13.81
CA PHE A 191 1.12 -17.69 -14.91
C PHE A 191 0.34 -16.89 -15.95
N TYR A 192 -0.99 -16.90 -15.92
CA TYR A 192 -1.79 -16.27 -16.97
C TYR A 192 -2.89 -15.35 -16.45
N ILE A 193 -3.63 -15.80 -15.43
CA ILE A 193 -4.70 -14.98 -14.83
C ILE A 193 -4.10 -13.98 -13.86
N GLU A 194 -3.29 -14.42 -12.89
CA GLU A 194 -2.62 -13.55 -11.91
C GLU A 194 -3.59 -12.52 -11.28
N ASP A 195 -3.47 -11.24 -11.64
CA ASP A 195 -4.27 -10.11 -11.19
C ASP A 195 -5.55 -9.86 -12.00
N LYS A 196 -5.68 -10.48 -13.18
CA LYS A 196 -6.82 -10.31 -14.09
C LYS A 196 -8.12 -10.73 -13.41
N PHE A 197 -9.21 -10.10 -13.85
CA PHE A 197 -10.53 -10.27 -13.25
C PHE A 197 -10.56 -9.90 -11.76
N TYR A 198 -9.82 -8.85 -11.38
CA TYR A 198 -9.85 -8.29 -10.03
C TYR A 198 -9.40 -9.27 -8.95
N TYR A 199 -8.34 -10.04 -9.23
CA TYR A 199 -7.79 -11.09 -8.37
C TYR A 199 -8.73 -12.27 -8.09
N LEU A 200 -9.92 -12.31 -8.70
CA LEU A 200 -10.99 -13.24 -8.32
C LEU A 200 -10.55 -14.71 -8.32
N PHE A 201 -9.71 -15.11 -9.26
CA PHE A 201 -9.24 -16.50 -9.42
C PHE A 201 -7.93 -16.81 -8.66
N ASP A 202 -7.39 -15.85 -7.91
CA ASP A 202 -6.17 -16.02 -7.11
C ASP A 202 -6.46 -16.73 -5.78
N TYR A 203 -6.80 -18.01 -5.88
CA TYR A 203 -7.11 -18.83 -4.71
C TYR A 203 -5.90 -19.07 -3.78
N MET A 204 -4.68 -18.87 -4.29
CA MET A 204 -3.42 -19.09 -3.57
C MET A 204 -2.86 -17.83 -2.90
N VAL A 205 -3.42 -16.66 -3.22
CA VAL A 205 -3.00 -15.36 -2.67
C VAL A 205 -1.62 -14.91 -3.16
N TYR A 206 -1.30 -15.22 -4.42
CA TYR A 206 -0.02 -14.89 -5.01
C TYR A 206 0.05 -13.45 -5.52
N SER A 207 -1.05 -12.95 -6.11
CA SER A 207 -1.15 -11.60 -6.68
C SER A 207 -1.91 -10.64 -5.76
N LEU A 208 -2.75 -11.16 -4.85
CA LEU A 208 -3.51 -10.32 -3.92
C LEU A 208 -2.57 -9.60 -2.93
N PRO A 209 -2.68 -8.27 -2.76
CA PRO A 209 -1.85 -7.52 -1.83
C PRO A 209 -2.03 -7.96 -0.37
N LEU A 210 -0.92 -8.38 0.23
CA LEU A 210 -0.90 -9.00 1.56
C LEU A 210 0.14 -8.40 2.51
N VAL A 211 0.93 -7.42 2.08
CA VAL A 211 1.90 -6.78 2.99
C VAL A 211 1.19 -6.08 4.14
N LYS A 212 1.52 -6.50 5.36
CA LYS A 212 1.06 -5.90 6.62
C LYS A 212 2.08 -4.88 7.13
N SER A 213 1.74 -3.60 7.13
CA SER A 213 2.62 -2.55 7.67
C SER A 213 2.76 -2.66 9.17
N SER A 214 3.92 -2.26 9.71
CA SER A 214 4.13 -2.16 11.15
C SER A 214 3.37 -0.98 11.78
N ILE A 215 2.95 -0.01 10.96
CA ILE A 215 2.27 1.22 11.37
C ILE A 215 0.76 1.04 11.41
N VAL A 216 0.16 0.67 10.27
CA VAL A 216 -1.30 0.62 10.08
C VAL A 216 -1.86 -0.80 9.92
N GLY A 217 -1.00 -1.82 9.86
CA GLY A 217 -1.42 -3.20 9.64
C GLY A 217 -1.88 -3.46 8.20
N PHE A 218 -3.00 -4.17 8.05
CA PHE A 218 -3.64 -4.42 6.76
C PHE A 218 -4.58 -3.27 6.40
N THR A 219 -4.45 -2.74 5.19
CA THR A 219 -5.21 -1.58 4.71
C THR A 219 -6.62 -1.93 4.21
N ASN A 220 -6.79 -3.10 3.59
CA ASN A 220 -8.08 -3.55 3.05
C ASN A 220 -8.54 -4.88 3.66
N TRP A 221 -8.72 -4.88 4.98
CA TRP A 221 -9.08 -6.07 5.75
C TRP A 221 -10.40 -6.72 5.30
N ALA A 222 -11.41 -5.90 4.97
CA ALA A 222 -12.72 -6.39 4.56
C ALA A 222 -12.68 -7.12 3.21
N ALA A 223 -12.03 -6.55 2.19
CA ALA A 223 -11.88 -7.21 0.90
C ALA A 223 -11.04 -8.49 1.02
N LEU A 224 -9.98 -8.46 1.83
CA LEU A 224 -9.13 -9.63 2.09
C LEU A 224 -9.94 -10.79 2.69
N ILE A 225 -10.68 -10.54 3.77
CA ILE A 225 -11.54 -11.57 4.39
C ILE A 225 -12.59 -12.05 3.41
N ASN A 226 -13.29 -11.15 2.71
CA ASN A 226 -14.32 -11.53 1.76
C ASN A 226 -13.74 -12.46 0.68
N HIS A 227 -12.58 -12.10 0.12
CA HIS A 227 -11.89 -12.91 -0.87
C HIS A 227 -11.49 -14.29 -0.34
N ARG A 228 -10.96 -14.37 0.88
CA ARG A 228 -10.61 -15.66 1.51
C ARG A 228 -11.86 -16.48 1.85
N CYS A 229 -12.97 -15.82 2.21
CA CYS A 229 -14.26 -16.47 2.43
C CYS A 229 -14.82 -17.11 1.15
N ILE A 230 -14.59 -16.55 -0.04
CA ILE A 230 -14.97 -17.17 -1.32
C ILE A 230 -14.45 -18.60 -1.37
N TYR A 231 -13.14 -18.77 -1.22
CA TYR A 231 -12.48 -20.06 -1.37
C TYR A 231 -12.78 -21.03 -0.23
N PHE A 232 -12.90 -20.51 0.98
CA PHE A 232 -13.33 -21.31 2.13
C PHE A 232 -14.74 -21.89 1.91
N LEU A 233 -15.70 -21.06 1.48
CA LEU A 233 -17.09 -21.49 1.22
C LEU A 233 -17.19 -22.43 0.02
N LEU A 234 -16.52 -22.11 -1.10
CA LEU A 234 -16.46 -22.99 -2.27
C LEU A 234 -15.84 -24.34 -1.91
N GLY A 235 -14.76 -24.36 -1.12
CA GLY A 235 -14.14 -25.59 -0.63
C GLY A 235 -15.08 -26.44 0.22
N LEU A 236 -15.79 -25.85 1.18
CA LEU A 236 -16.84 -26.54 1.94
C LEU A 236 -17.98 -27.06 1.05
N GLY A 237 -18.33 -26.31 0.01
CA GLY A 237 -19.28 -26.70 -1.03
C GLY A 237 -18.82 -27.97 -1.77
N PHE A 238 -17.57 -28.03 -2.22
CA PHE A 238 -16.99 -29.19 -2.90
C PHE A 238 -16.78 -30.39 -1.97
N ILE A 239 -16.43 -30.19 -0.70
CA ILE A 239 -16.38 -31.26 0.30
C ILE A 239 -17.78 -31.86 0.49
N SER A 240 -18.80 -31.02 0.63
CA SER A 240 -20.20 -31.46 0.76
C SER A 240 -20.68 -32.19 -0.51
N LEU A 241 -20.28 -31.72 -1.68
CA LEU A 241 -20.54 -32.38 -2.97
C LEU A 241 -19.87 -33.76 -3.01
N SER A 242 -18.63 -33.87 -2.52
CA SER A 242 -17.90 -35.13 -2.44
C SER A 242 -18.62 -36.15 -1.55
N ILE A 243 -19.18 -35.72 -0.40
CA ILE A 243 -19.99 -36.58 0.47
C ILE A 243 -21.22 -37.13 -0.27
N PHE A 244 -21.88 -36.30 -1.09
CA PHE A 244 -23.03 -36.71 -1.90
C PHE A 244 -22.65 -37.68 -3.03
N LEU A 245 -21.55 -37.41 -3.75
CA LEU A 245 -21.08 -38.22 -4.87
C LEU A 245 -20.50 -39.57 -4.43
N PHE A 246 -20.07 -39.69 -3.18
CA PHE A 246 -19.49 -40.91 -2.65
C PHE A 246 -20.51 -42.06 -2.63
N ARG A 247 -20.24 -43.12 -3.40
CA ARG A 247 -21.16 -44.25 -3.60
C ARG A 247 -20.90 -45.36 -2.58
N ARG A 248 -21.51 -45.24 -1.39
CA ARG A 248 -21.67 -46.31 -0.38
C ARG A 248 -23.16 -46.59 -0.13
N LEU A 249 -23.49 -47.77 0.39
CA LEU A 249 -24.87 -48.17 0.73
C LEU A 249 -25.50 -47.12 1.67
N PRO A 250 -26.58 -46.43 1.25
CA PRO A 250 -27.13 -45.33 2.01
C PRO A 250 -27.88 -45.85 3.25
N ASN A 251 -27.55 -45.32 4.43
CA ASN A 251 -28.22 -45.64 5.70
C ASN A 251 -29.71 -45.21 5.70
N THR A 252 -30.09 -44.26 4.82
CA THR A 252 -31.48 -43.81 4.58
C THR A 252 -31.66 -43.36 3.11
N ARG A 253 -32.83 -43.59 2.52
CA ARG A 253 -33.11 -43.35 1.08
C ARG A 253 -32.93 -41.89 0.64
N TYR A 254 -33.20 -40.93 1.53
CA TYR A 254 -33.12 -39.47 1.25
C TYR A 254 -31.99 -38.74 1.99
N GLY A 255 -31.29 -39.39 2.92
CA GLY A 255 -30.28 -38.72 3.77
C GLY A 255 -29.11 -38.11 3.00
N ARG A 256 -28.78 -38.65 1.82
CA ARG A 256 -27.70 -38.12 0.96
C ARG A 256 -28.01 -36.75 0.36
N TYR A 257 -29.28 -36.43 0.09
CA TYR A 257 -29.68 -35.19 -0.56
C TYR A 257 -29.49 -33.97 0.35
N ARG A 258 -29.43 -34.15 1.68
CA ARG A 258 -29.10 -33.07 2.62
C ARG A 258 -27.71 -32.49 2.35
N TRP A 259 -26.74 -33.33 1.97
CA TRP A 259 -25.39 -32.90 1.62
C TRP A 259 -25.32 -32.21 0.25
N LEU A 260 -26.21 -32.59 -0.68
CA LEU A 260 -26.37 -31.86 -1.94
C LEU A 260 -26.94 -30.46 -1.70
N VAL A 261 -27.98 -30.34 -0.88
CA VAL A 261 -28.55 -29.03 -0.51
C VAL A 261 -27.49 -28.17 0.18
N LEU A 262 -26.76 -28.72 1.15
CA LEU A 262 -25.68 -28.01 1.83
C LEU A 262 -24.57 -27.56 0.87
N SER A 263 -24.19 -28.43 -0.08
CA SER A 263 -23.22 -28.10 -1.14
C SER A 263 -23.69 -26.91 -1.97
N VAL A 264 -24.95 -26.94 -2.45
CA VAL A 264 -25.54 -25.85 -3.23
C VAL A 264 -25.59 -24.56 -2.41
N CYS A 265 -25.97 -24.61 -1.13
CA CYS A 265 -25.97 -23.43 -0.25
C CYS A 265 -24.58 -22.80 -0.12
N PHE A 266 -23.54 -23.61 0.10
CA PHE A 266 -22.17 -23.10 0.20
C PHE A 266 -21.63 -22.56 -1.13
N LEU A 267 -21.95 -23.22 -2.26
CA LEU A 267 -21.58 -22.73 -3.58
C LEU A 267 -22.26 -21.40 -3.90
N ILE A 268 -23.56 -21.26 -3.60
CA ILE A 268 -24.29 -19.98 -3.77
C ILE A 268 -23.68 -18.90 -2.87
N ALA A 269 -23.38 -19.22 -1.61
CA ALA A 269 -22.74 -18.27 -0.70
C ALA A 269 -21.34 -17.84 -1.19
N GLY A 270 -20.54 -18.77 -1.68
CA GLY A 270 -19.23 -18.49 -2.29
C GLY A 270 -19.34 -17.62 -3.55
N CYS A 271 -20.29 -17.92 -4.43
CA CYS A 271 -20.59 -17.08 -5.60
C CYS A 271 -21.12 -15.69 -5.21
N GLY A 272 -21.92 -15.59 -4.14
CA GLY A 272 -22.37 -14.31 -3.59
C GLY A 272 -21.22 -13.46 -3.04
N ALA A 273 -20.27 -14.09 -2.33
CA ALA A 273 -19.05 -13.42 -1.88
C ALA A 273 -18.15 -12.97 -3.04
N ALA A 274 -18.07 -13.78 -4.11
CA ALA A 274 -17.36 -13.44 -5.34
C ALA A 274 -18.01 -12.25 -6.07
N TYR A 275 -19.34 -12.25 -6.17
CA TYR A 275 -20.09 -11.13 -6.73
C TYR A 275 -19.89 -9.86 -5.90
N ASN A 276 -19.89 -9.95 -4.57
CA ASN A 276 -19.60 -8.83 -3.69
C ASN A 276 -18.18 -8.29 -3.88
N HIS A 277 -17.18 -9.18 -4.04
CA HIS A 277 -15.77 -8.82 -4.28
C HIS A 277 -15.60 -8.02 -5.57
N VAL A 278 -16.13 -8.53 -6.68
CA VAL A 278 -16.07 -7.82 -7.97
C VAL A 278 -16.93 -6.57 -7.94
N GLY A 279 -18.09 -6.63 -7.30
CA GLY A 279 -19.04 -5.54 -7.17
C GLY A 279 -18.49 -4.34 -6.40
N SER A 280 -17.66 -4.54 -5.37
CA SER A 280 -17.02 -3.45 -4.64
C SER A 280 -16.02 -2.71 -5.54
N ILE A 281 -15.17 -3.43 -6.27
CA ILE A 281 -14.16 -2.83 -7.15
C ILE A 281 -14.81 -2.10 -8.33
N LEU A 282 -15.86 -2.69 -8.92
CA LEU A 282 -16.64 -2.01 -9.97
C LEU A 282 -17.43 -0.80 -9.44
N LYS A 283 -17.79 -0.78 -8.15
CA LYS A 283 -18.40 0.39 -7.52
C LYS A 283 -17.38 1.53 -7.40
N GLU A 284 -16.16 1.25 -6.95
CA GLU A 284 -15.07 2.22 -6.88
C GLU A 284 -14.81 2.87 -8.26
N ALA A 285 -14.70 2.07 -9.32
CA ALA A 285 -14.55 2.58 -10.70
C ALA A 285 -15.73 3.48 -11.15
N ARG A 286 -16.97 3.14 -10.78
CA ARG A 286 -18.16 3.96 -11.07
C ARG A 286 -18.21 5.26 -10.26
N MET A 287 -17.70 5.27 -9.02
CA MET A 287 -17.63 6.50 -8.23
C MET A 287 -16.62 7.48 -8.81
N ARG A 288 -15.50 6.99 -9.35
CA ARG A 288 -14.48 7.83 -10.00
C ARG A 288 -15.03 8.56 -11.22
N THR A 289 -15.75 7.84 -12.09
CA THR A 289 -16.41 8.44 -13.26
C THR A 289 -17.45 9.48 -12.84
N LEU A 290 -18.28 9.17 -11.82
CA LEU A 290 -19.22 10.13 -11.25
C LEU A 290 -18.53 11.40 -10.74
N TYR A 291 -17.41 11.29 -10.03
CA TYR A 291 -16.68 12.45 -9.52
C TYR A 291 -16.11 13.30 -10.67
N THR A 292 -15.55 12.68 -11.70
CA THR A 292 -15.08 13.40 -12.90
C THR A 292 -16.22 14.12 -13.61
N ASP A 293 -17.38 13.48 -13.77
CA ASP A 293 -18.56 14.09 -14.41
C ASP A 293 -19.05 15.33 -13.63
N ILE A 294 -19.07 15.25 -12.29
CA ILE A 294 -19.43 16.39 -11.43
C ILE A 294 -18.39 17.50 -11.56
N ASN A 295 -17.09 17.19 -11.62
CA ASN A 295 -16.07 18.21 -11.82
C ASN A 295 -16.23 18.91 -13.17
N ASN A 296 -16.47 18.16 -14.24
CA ASN A 296 -16.73 18.70 -15.58
C ASN A 296 -17.93 19.66 -15.60
N LYS A 297 -19.01 19.33 -14.88
CA LYS A 297 -20.19 20.19 -14.74
C LYS A 297 -19.86 21.56 -14.10
N TYR A 298 -18.90 21.63 -13.19
CA TYR A 298 -18.58 22.83 -12.40
C TYR A 298 -17.23 23.47 -12.75
N VAL A 299 -16.48 22.97 -13.74
CA VAL A 299 -15.12 23.44 -14.03
C VAL A 299 -15.05 24.92 -14.44
N HIS A 300 -16.11 25.43 -15.07
CA HIS A 300 -16.24 26.83 -15.48
C HIS A 300 -17.02 27.68 -14.47
N ALA A 301 -17.31 27.14 -13.29
CA ALA A 301 -17.99 27.90 -12.26
C ALA A 301 -17.02 28.92 -11.60
N PRO A 302 -17.53 30.07 -11.13
CA PRO A 302 -16.68 31.12 -10.56
C PRO A 302 -15.82 30.62 -9.39
N LYS A 303 -14.54 31.00 -9.42
CA LYS A 303 -13.52 30.58 -8.44
C LYS A 303 -12.86 31.77 -7.73
N MET A 304 -12.20 31.47 -6.62
CA MET A 304 -11.41 32.42 -5.82
C MET A 304 -9.95 31.99 -5.78
N VAL A 305 -9.04 32.95 -5.58
CA VAL A 305 -7.69 32.66 -5.08
C VAL A 305 -7.72 32.79 -3.57
N ILE A 306 -7.07 31.87 -2.87
CA ILE A 306 -7.01 31.91 -1.40
C ILE A 306 -5.63 32.43 -0.98
N ASP A 307 -5.64 33.51 -0.20
CA ASP A 307 -4.41 34.14 0.31
C ASP A 307 -3.91 33.42 1.56
N SER A 308 -4.84 33.01 2.43
CA SER A 308 -4.50 32.35 3.69
C SER A 308 -5.57 31.39 4.18
N TYR A 309 -5.12 30.31 4.82
CA TYR A 309 -5.93 29.36 5.57
C TYR A 309 -5.52 29.37 7.04
N ASP A 310 -6.49 29.49 7.95
CA ASP A 310 -6.34 29.12 9.36
C ASP A 310 -7.19 27.86 9.60
N ILE A 311 -6.51 26.71 9.69
CA ILE A 311 -7.12 25.39 9.77
C ILE A 311 -6.99 24.89 11.20
N GLN A 312 -8.11 24.58 11.84
CA GLN A 312 -8.16 23.90 13.13
C GLN A 312 -8.69 22.49 12.89
N VAL A 313 -7.95 21.47 13.32
CA VAL A 313 -8.31 20.05 13.16
C VAL A 313 -8.27 19.37 14.52
N GLU A 314 -9.36 18.71 14.87
CA GLU A 314 -9.45 17.77 15.97
C GLU A 314 -9.46 16.34 15.42
N GLN A 315 -8.44 15.58 15.78
CA GLN A 315 -8.41 14.14 15.55
C GLN A 315 -9.42 13.45 16.48
N ARG A 316 -10.22 12.56 15.92
CA ARG A 316 -11.03 11.58 16.66
C ARG A 316 -10.64 10.17 16.18
N PRO A 317 -11.02 9.09 16.88
CA PRO A 317 -10.50 7.75 16.58
C PRO A 317 -10.66 7.27 15.13
N GLU A 318 -11.76 7.62 14.46
CA GLU A 318 -12.02 7.21 13.06
C GLU A 318 -12.41 8.38 12.13
N VAL A 319 -12.58 9.58 12.68
CA VAL A 319 -13.05 10.77 11.96
C VAL A 319 -12.21 11.98 12.35
N ILE A 320 -12.26 13.03 11.54
CA ILE A 320 -11.74 14.35 11.90
C ILE A 320 -12.90 15.33 12.02
N ALA A 321 -12.74 16.31 12.89
CA ALA A 321 -13.57 17.51 12.88
C ALA A 321 -12.65 18.69 12.57
N SER A 322 -13.06 19.57 11.65
CA SER A 322 -12.25 20.71 11.26
C SER A 322 -13.07 21.98 11.13
N GLU A 323 -12.45 23.08 11.50
CA GLU A 323 -12.91 24.44 11.30
C GLU A 323 -11.83 25.19 10.53
N VAL A 324 -12.17 25.72 9.36
CA VAL A 324 -11.23 26.42 8.50
C VAL A 324 -11.71 27.84 8.26
N VAL A 325 -10.88 28.82 8.61
CA VAL A 325 -11.08 30.22 8.24
C VAL A 325 -10.29 30.50 6.95
N ILE A 326 -11.00 30.95 5.93
CA ILE A 326 -10.47 31.16 4.57
C ILE A 326 -10.54 32.65 4.26
N LYS A 327 -9.39 33.20 3.85
CA LYS A 327 -9.31 34.54 3.27
C LYS A 327 -9.06 34.41 1.77
N GLY A 328 -10.05 34.78 0.96
CA GLY A 328 -9.98 34.62 -0.49
C GLY A 328 -10.31 35.90 -1.25
N VAL A 329 -9.79 35.98 -2.47
CA VAL A 329 -10.02 37.07 -3.44
C VAL A 329 -10.79 36.51 -4.64
N ALA A 330 -11.89 37.17 -5.01
CA ALA A 330 -12.71 36.77 -6.15
C ALA A 330 -11.97 36.98 -7.48
N LEU A 331 -11.82 35.93 -8.29
CA LEU A 331 -11.26 36.04 -9.64
C LEU A 331 -12.30 36.52 -10.66
N GLU A 332 -13.56 36.24 -10.39
CA GLU A 332 -14.70 36.52 -11.25
C GLU A 332 -15.81 37.18 -10.44
N SER A 333 -16.66 37.96 -11.11
CA SER A 333 -17.78 38.61 -10.45
C SER A 333 -18.94 37.64 -10.32
N SER A 334 -19.26 37.23 -9.09
CA SER A 334 -20.31 36.26 -8.79
C SER A 334 -20.78 36.41 -7.35
N ALA A 335 -21.99 35.91 -7.05
CA ALA A 335 -22.44 35.71 -5.67
C ALA A 335 -22.09 34.31 -5.15
N VAL A 336 -21.93 33.34 -6.07
CA VAL A 336 -21.71 31.93 -5.76
C VAL A 336 -20.32 31.53 -6.23
N PHE A 337 -19.56 30.89 -5.34
CA PHE A 337 -18.21 30.39 -5.63
C PHE A 337 -18.09 28.91 -5.32
N THR A 338 -17.23 28.25 -6.10
CA THR A 338 -17.06 26.80 -6.07
C THR A 338 -15.84 26.40 -5.26
N PHE A 339 -16.03 25.44 -4.35
CA PHE A 339 -14.97 24.80 -3.59
C PHE A 339 -15.06 23.28 -3.74
N CYS A 340 -13.91 22.62 -3.72
CA CYS A 340 -13.77 21.17 -3.70
C CYS A 340 -13.31 20.72 -2.31
N LEU A 341 -14.07 19.81 -1.71
CA LEU A 341 -13.78 19.16 -0.43
C LEU A 341 -14.06 17.67 -0.59
N ASN A 342 -13.27 16.82 0.06
CA ASN A 342 -13.46 15.37 -0.02
C ASN A 342 -14.94 14.96 0.22
N PRO A 343 -15.52 14.11 -0.64
CA PRO A 343 -16.97 13.85 -0.67
C PRO A 343 -17.52 13.28 0.65
N SER A 344 -16.71 12.58 1.43
CA SER A 344 -17.12 11.99 2.71
C SER A 344 -16.98 12.92 3.93
N LEU A 345 -16.36 14.10 3.78
CA LEU A 345 -16.30 15.12 4.83
C LEU A 345 -17.56 16.00 4.76
N GLN A 346 -18.49 15.86 5.71
CA GLN A 346 -19.77 16.57 5.71
C GLN A 346 -19.61 18.02 6.20
N VAL A 347 -20.01 18.99 5.39
CA VAL A 347 -20.04 20.41 5.80
C VAL A 347 -21.26 20.64 6.70
N ARG A 348 -21.02 21.21 7.88
CA ARG A 348 -22.04 21.50 8.89
C ARG A 348 -22.53 22.93 8.82
N GLU A 349 -21.59 23.88 8.76
CA GLU A 349 -21.91 25.30 8.72
C GLU A 349 -20.85 26.07 7.91
N ILE A 350 -21.30 27.15 7.27
CA ILE A 350 -20.44 28.15 6.64
C ILE A 350 -20.90 29.51 7.15
N LYS A 351 -19.95 30.31 7.66
CA LYS A 351 -20.24 31.61 8.28
C LYS A 351 -19.37 32.71 7.72
N GLU A 352 -19.95 33.88 7.49
CA GLU A 352 -19.23 35.11 7.21
C GLU A 352 -19.53 36.15 8.29
N SER A 353 -18.51 36.63 9.00
CA SER A 353 -18.67 37.60 10.11
C SER A 353 -19.74 37.17 11.15
N GLY A 354 -19.84 35.87 11.40
CA GLY A 354 -20.80 35.27 12.34
C GLY A 354 -22.21 35.05 11.80
N LYS A 355 -22.51 35.41 10.55
CA LYS A 355 -23.79 35.12 9.89
C LYS A 355 -23.68 33.86 9.04
N ASP A 356 -24.71 33.02 9.08
CA ASP A 356 -24.75 31.80 8.27
C ASP A 356 -24.92 32.12 6.77
N LEU A 357 -24.11 31.47 5.94
CA LEU A 357 -24.21 31.50 4.49
C LEU A 357 -24.99 30.29 3.97
N SER A 358 -25.79 30.49 2.93
CA SER A 358 -26.41 29.39 2.20
C SER A 358 -25.38 28.68 1.34
N PHE A 359 -25.41 27.34 1.34
CA PHE A 359 -24.56 26.54 0.47
C PHE A 359 -25.34 25.34 -0.07
N SER A 360 -24.95 24.89 -1.26
CA SER A 360 -25.42 23.64 -1.84
C SER A 360 -24.24 22.73 -2.12
N ARG A 361 -24.42 21.43 -1.93
CA ARG A 361 -23.36 20.45 -2.11
C ARG A 361 -23.77 19.33 -3.05
N GLU A 362 -22.88 18.99 -3.97
CA GLU A 362 -23.00 17.86 -4.87
C GLU A 362 -21.70 17.03 -4.77
N HIS A 363 -21.73 15.97 -3.94
CA HIS A 363 -20.57 15.13 -3.61
C HIS A 363 -19.36 15.94 -3.12
N GLN A 364 -18.31 16.09 -3.93
CA GLN A 364 -17.09 16.82 -3.60
C GLN A 364 -17.21 18.33 -3.79
N ILE A 365 -18.20 18.80 -4.56
CA ILE A 365 -18.36 20.22 -4.88
C ILE A 365 -19.27 20.90 -3.87
N VAL A 366 -18.78 21.98 -3.29
CA VAL A 366 -19.49 22.87 -2.36
C VAL A 366 -19.63 24.24 -3.02
N LEU A 367 -20.86 24.63 -3.33
CA LEU A 367 -21.20 25.94 -3.85
C LEU A 367 -21.61 26.84 -2.69
N VAL A 368 -20.84 27.88 -2.44
CA VAL A 368 -21.07 28.84 -1.34
C VAL A 368 -21.67 30.11 -1.91
N ASP A 369 -22.86 30.47 -1.44
CA ASP A 369 -23.54 31.71 -1.80
C ASP A 369 -23.30 32.77 -0.71
N PHE A 370 -22.61 33.84 -1.07
CA PHE A 370 -22.30 34.96 -0.17
C PHE A 370 -23.48 35.92 0.02
N GLY A 371 -24.61 35.70 -0.66
CA GLY A 371 -25.83 36.54 -0.59
C GLY A 371 -25.67 37.93 -1.19
N ARG A 372 -24.47 38.27 -1.67
CA ARG A 372 -24.12 39.50 -2.39
C ARG A 372 -23.19 39.15 -3.54
N GLY A 373 -23.33 39.88 -4.66
CA GLY A 373 -22.37 39.77 -5.76
C GLY A 373 -21.03 40.37 -5.34
N LEU A 374 -19.98 39.55 -5.33
CA LEU A 374 -18.60 39.99 -5.12
C LEU A 374 -18.04 40.42 -6.48
N ALA A 375 -17.43 41.60 -6.54
CA ALA A 375 -16.73 42.06 -7.73
C ALA A 375 -15.37 41.35 -7.86
N ARG A 376 -14.83 41.31 -9.08
CA ARG A 376 -13.48 40.79 -9.31
C ARG A 376 -12.48 41.62 -8.49
N GLY A 377 -11.67 40.94 -7.67
CA GLY A 377 -10.71 41.55 -6.77
C GLY A 377 -11.22 41.79 -5.34
N ASP A 378 -12.51 41.58 -5.06
CA ASP A 378 -13.04 41.70 -3.69
C ASP A 378 -12.48 40.59 -2.80
N THR A 379 -12.09 40.96 -1.57
CA THR A 379 -11.61 40.03 -0.55
C THR A 379 -12.74 39.66 0.42
N VAL A 380 -12.83 38.37 0.75
CA VAL A 380 -13.76 37.85 1.75
C VAL A 380 -13.06 37.00 2.81
N LEU A 381 -13.63 36.98 4.00
CA LEU A 381 -13.20 36.16 5.12
C LEU A 381 -14.40 35.38 5.65
N PHE A 382 -14.34 34.06 5.53
CA PHE A 382 -15.42 33.18 5.96
C PHE A 382 -14.87 31.92 6.61
N THR A 383 -15.71 31.25 7.37
CA THR A 383 -15.38 30.04 8.13
C THR A 383 -16.22 28.88 7.61
N MET A 384 -15.60 27.72 7.42
CA MET A 384 -16.27 26.47 7.05
C MET A 384 -15.99 25.41 8.11
N LYS A 385 -17.04 24.79 8.66
CA LYS A 385 -16.92 23.65 9.57
C LYS A 385 -17.39 22.37 8.92
N TYR A 386 -16.61 21.31 9.09
CA TYR A 386 -16.92 20.00 8.53
C TYR A 386 -16.34 18.87 9.37
N ASP A 387 -16.93 17.69 9.25
CA ASP A 387 -16.46 16.49 9.94
C ASP A 387 -16.68 15.24 9.09
N GLY A 388 -15.86 14.21 9.32
CA GLY A 388 -16.01 12.93 8.66
C GLY A 388 -14.70 12.17 8.56
N ARG A 389 -14.74 11.08 7.77
CA ARG A 389 -13.57 10.28 7.43
C ARG A 389 -13.19 10.59 6.00
N VAL A 390 -11.91 10.80 5.70
CA VAL A 390 -11.44 11.07 4.33
C VAL A 390 -11.62 9.82 3.46
N ASP A 391 -12.27 9.97 2.32
CA ASP A 391 -12.39 8.92 1.31
C ASP A 391 -11.16 8.92 0.40
N GLY A 392 -10.39 7.84 0.44
CA GLY A 392 -9.21 7.66 -0.40
C GLY A 392 -9.56 7.45 -1.88
N ASP A 393 -10.74 6.92 -2.20
CA ASP A 393 -11.12 6.55 -3.56
C ASP A 393 -11.32 7.76 -4.49
N PHE A 394 -11.50 8.95 -3.89
CA PHE A 394 -11.56 10.24 -4.56
C PHE A 394 -10.20 10.71 -5.12
N CYS A 395 -9.08 10.18 -4.65
CA CYS A 395 -7.75 10.63 -5.07
C CYS A 395 -7.42 10.18 -6.51
N TYR A 396 -6.54 10.92 -7.18
CA TYR A 396 -5.93 10.58 -8.47
C TYR A 396 -6.95 10.35 -9.58
N LEU A 397 -8.03 11.12 -9.65
CA LEU A 397 -9.05 11.02 -10.72
C LEU A 397 -8.45 11.22 -12.13
N ASP A 398 -7.29 11.88 -12.21
CA ASP A 398 -6.53 12.12 -13.44
C ASP A 398 -5.82 10.88 -13.99
N ILE A 399 -5.63 9.84 -13.19
CA ILE A 399 -4.88 8.64 -13.58
C ILE A 399 -5.80 7.61 -14.25
N PRO A 400 -5.44 7.11 -15.45
CA PRO A 400 -6.17 6.06 -16.16
C PRO A 400 -6.34 4.77 -15.35
N ALA A 401 -7.44 4.06 -15.58
CA ALA A 401 -7.77 2.84 -14.84
C ALA A 401 -6.73 1.74 -15.01
N GLU A 402 -6.06 1.67 -16.17
CA GLU A 402 -4.99 0.72 -16.46
C GLU A 402 -3.80 0.91 -15.52
N ILE A 403 -3.36 2.16 -15.33
CA ILE A 403 -2.22 2.50 -14.44
C ILE A 403 -2.60 2.29 -12.98
N LEU A 404 -3.85 2.56 -12.60
CA LEU A 404 -4.34 2.28 -11.24
C LEU A 404 -4.29 0.78 -10.92
N GLN A 405 -4.70 -0.06 -11.86
CA GLN A 405 -4.74 -1.52 -11.71
C GLN A 405 -3.37 -2.18 -11.77
N GLN A 406 -2.35 -1.51 -12.30
CA GLN A 406 -0.98 -2.04 -12.30
C GLN A 406 -0.55 -2.42 -10.88
N GLU A 407 0.09 -3.57 -10.76
CA GLU A 407 0.51 -4.10 -9.48
C GLU A 407 1.55 -3.21 -8.80
N TYR A 408 1.36 -2.92 -7.50
CA TYR A 408 2.40 -2.32 -6.68
C TYR A 408 3.19 -3.42 -5.96
N ALA A 409 4.33 -3.77 -6.55
CA ALA A 409 5.15 -4.87 -6.08
C ALA A 409 6.62 -4.49 -5.93
N ASN A 410 7.26 -5.12 -4.96
CA ASN A 410 8.71 -5.19 -4.87
C ASN A 410 9.10 -6.67 -4.73
N GLU A 411 9.78 -7.22 -5.72
CA GLU A 411 10.10 -8.66 -5.82
C GLU A 411 8.86 -9.56 -5.64
N MET A 412 8.71 -10.24 -4.49
CA MET A 412 7.59 -11.13 -4.16
C MET A 412 6.53 -10.48 -3.26
N PHE A 413 6.76 -9.22 -2.85
CA PHE A 413 5.91 -8.51 -1.89
C PHE A 413 4.89 -7.68 -2.64
N ARG A 414 3.62 -8.05 -2.53
CA ARG A 414 2.49 -7.32 -3.13
C ARG A 414 1.87 -6.38 -2.10
N MET A 415 1.92 -5.08 -2.40
CA MET A 415 1.50 -4.00 -1.51
C MET A 415 0.21 -3.38 -2.02
N ASP A 416 -0.69 -3.09 -1.09
CA ASP A 416 -1.92 -2.38 -1.44
C ASP A 416 -1.59 -0.90 -1.68
N LYS A 417 -2.25 -0.26 -2.65
CA LYS A 417 -2.07 1.17 -2.91
C LYS A 417 -3.06 1.95 -2.07
N LYS A 418 -2.55 2.80 -1.17
CA LYS A 418 -3.37 3.71 -0.37
C LYS A 418 -2.85 5.14 -0.46
N TYR A 419 -3.79 6.07 -0.45
CA TYR A 419 -3.53 7.50 -0.66
C TYR A 419 -3.76 8.34 0.61
N SER A 420 -4.53 7.80 1.56
CA SER A 420 -4.78 8.41 2.86
C SER A 420 -4.82 7.33 3.94
N PHE A 421 -4.47 7.71 5.16
CA PHE A 421 -4.58 6.84 6.33
C PHE A 421 -5.32 7.56 7.44
N GLN A 422 -6.30 6.88 8.03
CA GLN A 422 -7.08 7.39 9.13
C GLN A 422 -7.41 6.28 10.10
N SER A 423 -6.68 6.25 11.21
CA SER A 423 -6.80 5.29 12.30
C SER A 423 -6.60 5.98 13.65
N SER A 424 -6.91 5.28 14.75
CA SER A 424 -6.79 5.84 16.10
C SER A 424 -5.36 6.24 16.47
N ASN A 425 -4.36 5.59 15.84
CA ASN A 425 -2.95 5.72 16.18
C ASN A 425 -2.13 6.37 15.06
N TYR A 426 -2.74 6.63 13.90
CA TYR A 426 -2.03 7.17 12.74
C TYR A 426 -2.96 7.91 11.78
N LEU A 427 -2.58 9.12 11.38
CA LEU A 427 -3.21 9.91 10.32
C LEU A 427 -2.17 10.32 9.28
N LEU A 428 -2.55 10.27 8.00
CA LEU A 428 -1.79 10.87 6.91
C LEU A 428 -2.76 11.42 5.87
N PHE A 429 -2.76 12.75 5.72
CA PHE A 429 -3.53 13.47 4.73
C PHE A 429 -2.62 14.37 3.90
N THR A 430 -2.49 14.03 2.62
CA THR A 430 -1.83 14.89 1.64
C THR A 430 -2.86 15.78 0.93
N PRO A 431 -2.41 16.85 0.24
CA PRO A 431 -3.29 17.74 -0.51
C PRO A 431 -4.16 17.03 -1.55
N GLU A 432 -3.68 15.93 -2.12
CA GLU A 432 -4.43 15.08 -3.06
C GLU A 432 -5.74 14.53 -2.48
N THR A 433 -5.82 14.42 -1.15
CA THR A 433 -7.02 13.90 -0.48
C THR A 433 -8.14 14.93 -0.36
N TYR A 434 -7.88 16.21 -0.67
CA TYR A 434 -8.83 17.33 -0.46
C TYR A 434 -9.41 17.35 0.96
N TRP A 435 -8.57 17.09 1.97
CA TRP A 435 -8.96 17.08 3.38
C TRP A 435 -9.30 18.47 3.94
N TYR A 436 -8.93 19.53 3.22
CA TYR A 436 -9.37 20.91 3.42
C TYR A 436 -9.98 21.46 2.13
N PRO A 437 -10.90 22.44 2.23
CA PRO A 437 -11.58 23.00 1.05
C PRO A 437 -10.58 23.76 0.18
N ARG A 438 -10.55 23.43 -1.11
CA ARG A 438 -9.74 24.12 -2.13
C ARG A 438 -10.66 24.81 -3.13
N PRO A 439 -10.27 25.95 -3.73
CA PRO A 439 -11.14 26.67 -4.64
C PRO A 439 -11.18 25.99 -6.01
N GLY A 440 -12.34 26.04 -6.68
CA GLY A 440 -12.56 25.38 -7.97
C GLY A 440 -12.88 23.88 -7.84
N THR A 441 -12.58 23.13 -8.90
CA THR A 441 -12.78 21.68 -8.98
C THR A 441 -11.47 20.92 -8.84
N SER A 442 -11.53 19.61 -8.61
CA SER A 442 -10.35 18.75 -8.80
C SER A 442 -10.16 18.43 -10.30
N TYR A 443 -9.75 17.22 -10.65
CA TYR A 443 -9.53 16.81 -12.05
C TYR A 443 -10.78 17.00 -12.93
N SER A 444 -10.59 17.62 -14.09
CA SER A 444 -11.60 17.71 -15.16
C SER A 444 -10.98 17.27 -16.49
N SER A 445 -11.76 16.54 -17.29
CA SER A 445 -11.40 16.19 -18.68
C SER A 445 -11.66 17.34 -19.65
N ASP A 446 -12.52 18.29 -19.27
CA ASP A 446 -13.02 19.33 -20.18
C ASP A 446 -12.13 20.57 -20.17
N SER A 447 -11.45 20.85 -19.05
CA SER A 447 -10.51 21.97 -18.93
C SER A 447 -9.27 21.59 -18.12
N PRO A 448 -8.08 22.09 -18.50
CA PRO A 448 -6.84 21.92 -17.75
C PRO A 448 -6.67 22.89 -16.56
N ASP A 449 -7.63 23.80 -16.31
CA ASP A 449 -7.50 24.88 -15.33
C ASP A 449 -7.24 24.40 -13.89
N TRP A 450 -7.59 23.15 -13.57
CA TRP A 450 -7.32 22.53 -12.28
C TRP A 450 -5.83 22.29 -11.99
N GLN A 451 -4.96 22.33 -13.02
CA GLN A 451 -3.50 22.18 -12.86
C GLN A 451 -2.85 23.43 -12.27
N GLN A 452 -3.55 24.55 -12.21
CA GLN A 452 -3.01 25.80 -11.67
C GLN A 452 -2.80 25.68 -10.15
N ALA A 453 -1.54 25.69 -9.71
CA ALA A 453 -1.19 25.86 -8.31
C ALA A 453 -1.32 27.34 -7.88
N TYR A 454 -2.04 27.57 -6.78
CA TYR A 454 -2.09 28.84 -6.06
C TYR A 454 -1.30 28.72 -4.76
N PHE A 455 -0.62 29.79 -4.37
CA PHE A 455 0.19 29.82 -3.16
C PHE A 455 -0.56 30.56 -2.05
N SER A 456 -0.70 29.90 -0.89
CA SER A 456 -1.41 30.42 0.27
C SER A 456 -0.53 30.34 1.52
N ASN A 457 -0.76 31.23 2.48
CA ASN A 457 -0.17 31.12 3.81
C ASN A 457 -1.03 30.18 4.67
N PHE A 458 -0.41 29.21 5.34
CA PHE A 458 -1.13 28.26 6.17
C PHE A 458 -0.78 28.44 7.64
N ARG A 459 -1.82 28.44 8.46
CA ARG A 459 -1.75 28.24 9.91
C ARG A 459 -2.57 27.00 10.24
N LEU A 460 -1.92 25.99 10.81
CA LEU A 460 -2.55 24.71 11.11
C LEU A 460 -2.46 24.44 12.62
N THR A 461 -3.61 24.34 13.27
CA THR A 461 -3.75 23.96 14.67
C THR A 461 -4.31 22.54 14.75
N VAL A 462 -3.54 21.60 15.30
CA VAL A 462 -3.91 20.18 15.38
C VAL A 462 -4.08 19.80 16.84
N LYS A 463 -5.27 19.32 17.18
CA LYS A 463 -5.56 18.67 18.45
C LYS A 463 -5.54 17.16 18.23
N THR A 464 -4.58 16.50 18.86
CA THR A 464 -4.34 15.05 18.74
C THR A 464 -4.97 14.28 19.90
N ILE A 465 -5.08 12.97 19.75
CA ILE A 465 -5.49 12.03 20.80
C ILE A 465 -4.32 11.13 21.20
N ASN A 466 -4.42 10.48 22.36
CA ASN A 466 -3.50 9.44 22.83
C ASN A 466 -2.01 9.88 22.93
N GLY A 467 -1.74 11.19 23.07
CA GLY A 467 -0.38 11.71 23.13
C GLY A 467 0.42 11.56 21.83
N LEU A 468 -0.25 11.39 20.68
CA LEU A 468 0.40 11.32 19.37
C LEU A 468 0.98 12.69 18.98
N LYS A 469 2.04 12.69 18.17
CA LYS A 469 2.64 13.93 17.64
C LYS A 469 2.08 14.24 16.26
N ALA A 470 1.66 15.47 16.06
CA ALA A 470 1.35 16.00 14.73
C ALA A 470 2.62 16.53 14.06
N LEU A 471 2.71 16.39 12.74
CA LEU A 471 3.76 16.90 11.86
C LEU A 471 3.10 17.57 10.65
N SER A 472 3.64 18.71 10.26
CA SER A 472 3.19 19.52 9.12
C SER A 472 4.32 20.47 8.69
N GLN A 473 4.15 21.13 7.53
CA GLN A 473 5.00 22.23 7.07
C GLN A 473 4.94 23.44 8.01
N GLY A 474 6.02 24.22 8.06
CA GLY A 474 6.04 25.49 8.79
C GLY A 474 6.39 25.37 10.27
N THR A 475 6.59 26.53 10.92
CA THR A 475 7.20 26.68 12.26
C THR A 475 6.29 26.07 13.30
N MET A 476 6.76 24.99 13.91
CA MET A 476 6.06 24.35 15.00
C MET A 476 6.22 25.23 16.25
N LYS A 477 5.12 25.86 16.65
CA LYS A 477 5.02 26.54 17.93
C LYS A 477 4.41 25.58 18.92
N TRP A 478 5.19 25.23 19.94
CA TRP A 478 4.70 24.50 21.09
C TRP A 478 3.80 25.45 21.91
N PRO A 479 2.56 25.09 22.27
CA PRO A 479 1.87 25.83 23.32
C PRO A 479 2.64 25.58 24.63
N PRO A 480 2.72 26.55 25.56
CA PRO A 480 3.30 26.28 26.86
C PRO A 480 2.47 25.15 27.50
N VAL A 481 3.08 23.99 27.75
CA VAL A 481 2.65 23.22 28.91
C VAL A 481 2.83 24.18 30.06
N ASN A 482 1.74 24.48 30.75
CA ASN A 482 1.80 25.14 32.04
C ASN A 482 2.86 24.39 32.85
N GLU A 483 4.06 24.95 32.96
CA GLU A 483 4.93 24.67 34.08
C GLU A 483 4.03 24.82 35.31
N PRO A 484 4.00 23.83 36.22
CA PRO A 484 3.30 24.03 37.47
C PRO A 484 3.98 25.22 38.14
N ASP A 485 3.27 26.36 38.17
CA ASP A 485 3.68 27.55 38.87
C ASP A 485 4.12 27.11 40.27
N SER A 486 5.42 27.23 40.56
CA SER A 486 6.03 26.83 41.82
C SER A 486 5.65 27.76 42.97
N THR A 487 4.46 28.36 42.94
CA THR A 487 3.96 29.32 43.93
C THR A 487 2.48 29.14 44.30
N ALA A 488 1.93 27.93 44.21
CA ALA A 488 0.65 27.59 44.84
C ALA A 488 0.88 26.85 46.17
N VAL A 489 1.16 27.61 47.24
CA VAL A 489 0.93 27.14 48.60
C VAL A 489 -0.58 27.21 48.83
N ASN A 490 -1.27 26.08 48.71
CA ASN A 490 -2.41 25.64 49.52
C ASN A 490 -3.09 24.44 48.82
N GLY A 491 -3.25 23.35 49.57
CA GLY A 491 -3.70 22.06 49.08
C GLY A 491 -5.17 22.03 48.70
N GLU A 492 -5.45 22.40 47.46
CA GLU A 492 -6.64 21.94 46.72
C GLU A 492 -6.15 21.03 45.59
N GLU A 493 -6.64 19.79 45.58
CA GLU A 493 -6.36 18.83 44.51
C GLU A 493 -6.80 19.44 43.17
N PRO A 494 -5.93 19.49 42.14
CA PRO A 494 -6.35 19.91 40.83
C PRO A 494 -7.37 18.91 40.31
N VAL A 495 -8.57 19.40 39.99
CA VAL A 495 -9.58 18.64 39.25
C VAL A 495 -8.93 18.18 37.96
N ASN A 496 -8.79 16.86 37.81
CA ASN A 496 -8.19 16.19 36.66
C ASN A 496 -8.83 16.66 35.34
N GLU A 497 -8.23 17.65 34.66
CA GLU A 497 -8.33 17.73 33.21
C GLU A 497 -7.59 16.51 32.64
N ALA A 498 -8.28 15.75 31.80
CA ALA A 498 -7.81 14.45 31.32
C ALA A 498 -6.44 14.57 30.64
N PRO A 499 -5.47 13.69 30.96
CA PRO A 499 -4.19 13.64 30.27
C PRO A 499 -4.42 13.01 28.89
N GLY A 500 -4.54 13.79 27.82
CA GLY A 500 -4.84 13.20 26.51
C GLY A 500 -4.64 14.04 25.26
N ASP A 501 -4.86 15.36 25.34
CA ASP A 501 -4.97 16.19 24.14
C ASP A 501 -3.74 17.09 23.99
N SER A 502 -2.83 16.74 23.08
CA SER A 502 -1.69 17.58 22.72
C SER A 502 -2.08 18.50 21.55
N LEU A 503 -1.93 19.81 21.76
CA LEU A 503 -2.19 20.85 20.78
C LEU A 503 -0.90 21.24 20.07
N PHE A 504 -0.90 21.25 18.74
CA PHE A 504 0.24 21.60 17.90
C PHE A 504 -0.13 22.72 16.95
N ILE A 505 0.70 23.76 16.84
CA ILE A 505 0.46 24.89 15.93
C ILE A 505 1.61 24.98 14.94
N PHE A 506 1.29 24.98 13.65
CA PHE A 506 2.24 25.13 12.55
C PHE A 506 1.91 26.38 11.74
N GLU A 507 2.92 27.17 11.40
CA GLU A 507 2.77 28.38 10.58
C GLU A 507 3.81 28.36 9.46
N THR A 508 3.38 28.36 8.20
CA THR A 508 4.30 28.34 7.05
C THR A 508 5.09 29.64 6.97
N ASP A 509 6.42 29.55 6.83
CA ASP A 509 7.29 30.73 6.71
C ASP A 509 7.12 31.44 5.36
N PHE A 510 6.68 30.70 4.34
CA PHE A 510 6.45 31.18 2.98
C PHE A 510 5.11 30.68 2.42
N PRO A 511 4.48 31.42 1.49
CA PRO A 511 3.32 30.93 0.76
C PRO A 511 3.63 29.59 0.10
N SER A 512 2.83 28.58 0.41
CA SER A 512 2.99 27.22 -0.08
C SER A 512 1.81 26.84 -0.98
N PRO A 513 1.97 25.95 -1.95
CA PRO A 513 0.86 25.52 -2.79
C PRO A 513 -0.13 24.63 -2.04
N SER A 514 0.32 24.05 -0.93
CA SER A 514 -0.42 23.02 -0.21
C SER A 514 0.16 22.76 1.19
N ILE A 515 -0.61 22.03 2.01
CA ILE A 515 -0.24 21.59 3.36
C ILE A 515 -0.62 20.11 3.58
N THR A 516 0.24 19.38 4.29
CA THR A 516 0.10 17.96 4.63
C THR A 516 0.01 17.80 6.14
N LEU A 517 -0.87 16.93 6.61
CA LEU A 517 -0.99 16.57 8.02
C LEU A 517 -0.60 15.11 8.22
N VAL A 518 0.38 14.88 9.09
CA VAL A 518 0.76 13.54 9.55
C VAL A 518 0.64 13.50 11.07
N VAL A 519 0.05 12.45 11.62
CA VAL A 519 -0.03 12.24 13.08
C VAL A 519 0.36 10.82 13.41
N GLY A 520 1.25 10.64 14.38
CA GLY A 520 1.73 9.32 14.80
C GLY A 520 2.66 9.38 16.02
N ASP A 521 3.10 8.21 16.48
CA ASP A 521 4.06 8.09 17.59
C ASP A 521 5.50 8.28 17.10
N TYR A 522 5.83 9.52 16.72
CA TYR A 522 7.09 9.90 16.11
C TYR A 522 8.17 10.30 17.13
N GLU A 523 9.41 9.96 16.82
CA GLU A 523 10.63 10.50 17.41
C GLU A 523 11.37 11.35 16.36
N GLN A 524 12.15 12.33 16.83
CA GLN A 524 12.87 13.28 15.98
C GLN A 524 14.37 13.18 16.23
N LYS A 525 15.15 13.21 15.16
CA LYS A 525 16.56 13.62 15.20
C LYS A 525 16.76 14.74 14.20
N SER A 526 17.32 15.87 14.64
CA SER A 526 17.57 17.02 13.78
C SER A 526 19.00 17.53 13.89
N ILE A 527 19.44 18.17 12.81
CA ILE A 527 20.77 18.78 12.65
C ILE A 527 20.59 20.07 11.85
N ASP A 528 21.19 21.16 12.31
CA ASP A 528 21.21 22.43 11.60
C ASP A 528 22.43 22.53 10.68
N VAL A 529 22.19 22.80 9.39
CA VAL A 529 23.24 23.00 8.38
C VAL A 529 22.93 24.25 7.57
N ASP A 530 23.82 25.25 7.62
CA ASP A 530 23.74 26.49 6.85
C ASP A 530 22.38 27.24 7.00
N SER A 531 21.87 27.33 8.23
CA SER A 531 20.57 27.94 8.59
C SER A 531 19.34 27.18 8.11
N THR A 532 19.51 25.92 7.70
CA THR A 532 18.42 24.99 7.38
C THR A 532 18.42 23.83 8.38
N GLU A 533 17.29 23.58 9.04
CA GLU A 533 17.12 22.42 9.92
C GLU A 533 16.79 21.17 9.08
N TYR A 534 17.63 20.16 9.16
CA TYR A 534 17.40 18.84 8.57
C TYR A 534 16.92 17.90 9.67
N SER A 535 15.74 17.30 9.50
CA SER A 535 15.16 16.42 10.52
C SER A 535 14.73 15.07 9.94
N VAL A 536 14.98 14.00 10.68
CA VAL A 536 14.41 12.68 10.40
C VAL A 536 13.37 12.37 11.48
N TRP A 537 12.13 12.20 11.04
CA TRP A 537 10.99 11.77 11.84
C TRP A 537 10.72 10.30 11.57
N TYR A 538 11.03 9.46 12.55
CA TYR A 538 10.83 8.01 12.48
C TYR A 538 9.90 7.57 13.61
N LEU A 539 9.20 6.46 13.42
CA LEU A 539 8.29 5.95 14.44
C LEU A 539 9.07 5.29 15.57
N LYS A 540 8.50 5.34 16.77
CA LYS A 540 9.11 4.74 17.97
C LYS A 540 9.51 3.27 17.74
N GLY A 541 10.77 2.95 18.00
CA GLY A 541 11.34 1.62 17.78
C GLY A 541 11.88 1.37 16.36
N HIS A 542 11.84 2.37 15.46
CA HIS A 542 12.42 2.29 14.12
C HIS A 542 13.83 2.91 14.03
N ASP A 543 14.45 3.26 15.16
CA ASP A 543 15.85 3.69 15.20
C ASP A 543 16.81 2.50 15.02
N TYR A 544 17.01 2.09 13.76
CA TYR A 544 17.99 1.05 13.40
C TYR A 544 19.30 1.64 12.85
N PHE A 545 19.31 2.94 12.53
CA PHE A 545 20.39 3.59 11.77
C PHE A 545 21.38 4.36 12.64
N SER A 546 20.98 4.82 13.84
CA SER A 546 21.83 5.73 14.62
C SER A 546 23.13 5.08 15.07
N SER A 547 23.06 3.85 15.55
CA SER A 547 24.26 3.09 15.94
C SER A 547 25.25 2.85 14.80
N ALA A 548 24.78 2.85 13.55
CA ALA A 548 25.63 2.72 12.37
C ALA A 548 26.33 4.04 11.98
N PHE A 549 25.83 5.17 12.48
CA PHE A 549 26.32 6.51 12.16
C PHE A 549 26.96 7.24 13.34
N ASP A 550 27.01 6.66 14.53
CA ASP A 550 27.60 7.26 15.74
C ASP A 550 29.04 7.76 15.51
N SER A 551 29.83 7.07 14.67
CA SER A 551 31.21 7.47 14.34
C SER A 551 31.33 8.65 13.39
N ILE A 552 30.27 9.02 12.67
CA ILE A 552 30.31 10.04 11.60
C ILE A 552 29.40 11.23 11.86
N ILE A 553 28.79 11.35 13.05
CA ILE A 553 27.86 12.44 13.42
C ILE A 553 28.44 13.80 13.05
N ASP A 554 29.72 14.04 13.34
CA ASP A 554 30.41 15.31 13.07
C ASP A 554 30.62 15.60 11.57
N THR A 555 30.59 14.57 10.72
CA THR A 555 30.83 14.69 9.28
C THR A 555 29.55 14.78 8.45
N ILE A 556 28.41 14.32 8.98
CA ILE A 556 27.11 14.38 8.30
C ILE A 556 26.75 15.81 7.84
N PRO A 557 26.92 16.87 8.66
CA PRO A 557 26.67 18.25 8.21
C PRO A 557 27.47 18.65 6.97
N ALA A 558 28.74 18.23 6.90
CA ALA A 558 29.60 18.54 5.76
C ALA A 558 29.14 17.81 4.49
N GLN A 559 28.70 16.56 4.60
CA GLN A 559 28.15 15.78 3.48
C GLN A 559 26.85 16.41 2.97
N ILE A 560 25.93 16.80 3.86
CA ILE A 560 24.68 17.47 3.49
C ILE A 560 24.97 18.79 2.75
N ARG A 561 25.90 19.61 3.27
CA ARG A 561 26.33 20.86 2.64
C ARG A 561 26.88 20.63 1.22
N GLU A 562 27.77 19.66 1.06
CA GLU A 562 28.35 19.34 -0.25
C GLU A 562 27.27 18.89 -1.23
N ARG A 563 26.34 18.03 -0.79
CA ARG A 563 25.23 17.57 -1.62
C ARG A 563 24.27 18.69 -2.00
N ARG A 564 23.92 19.56 -1.06
CA ARG A 564 23.12 20.76 -1.31
C ARG A 564 23.76 21.62 -2.39
N ARG A 565 25.03 22.01 -2.21
CA ARG A 565 25.77 22.82 -3.19
C ARG A 565 25.84 22.18 -4.57
N SER A 566 26.04 20.86 -4.62
CA SER A 566 26.05 20.12 -5.89
C SER A 566 24.72 20.21 -6.62
N ILE A 567 23.59 20.12 -5.90
CA ILE A 567 22.25 20.20 -6.48
C ILE A 567 21.94 21.64 -6.91
N GLU A 568 22.21 22.61 -6.05
CA GLU A 568 21.95 24.03 -6.34
C GLU A 568 22.76 24.51 -7.55
N SER A 569 24.03 24.11 -7.64
CA SER A 569 24.90 24.39 -8.79
C SER A 569 24.42 23.68 -10.07
N ALA A 570 23.97 22.42 -9.97
CA ALA A 570 23.53 21.65 -11.13
C ALA A 570 22.30 22.27 -11.81
N TYR A 571 21.32 22.77 -11.03
CA TYR A 571 20.09 23.34 -11.58
C TYR A 571 20.07 24.86 -11.59
N SER A 572 21.10 25.53 -11.07
CA SER A 572 21.15 26.98 -10.88
C SER A 572 19.93 27.52 -10.09
N LEU A 573 19.48 26.74 -9.10
CA LEU A 573 18.33 27.04 -8.23
C LEU A 573 18.70 26.83 -6.77
N ASP A 574 18.32 27.76 -5.90
CA ASP A 574 18.63 27.71 -4.48
C ASP A 574 17.53 27.05 -3.65
N TYR A 575 17.91 26.25 -2.65
CA TYR A 575 16.96 25.73 -1.67
C TYR A 575 16.47 26.86 -0.76
N SER A 576 15.20 27.24 -0.91
CA SER A 576 14.63 28.46 -0.32
C SER A 576 13.94 28.24 1.04
N PHE A 577 13.78 27.00 1.48
CA PHE A 577 13.10 26.70 2.74
C PHE A 577 14.09 26.67 3.92
N ASN A 578 13.57 26.94 5.11
CA ASN A 578 14.38 26.89 6.35
C ASN A 578 14.52 25.46 6.87
N ARG A 579 13.82 24.49 6.29
CA ARG A 579 13.69 23.14 6.83
C ARG A 579 13.58 22.08 5.76
N PHE A 580 14.06 20.89 6.08
CA PHE A 580 13.87 19.69 5.28
C PHE A 580 13.65 18.48 6.19
N SER A 581 12.45 17.92 6.18
CA SER A 581 12.03 16.83 7.05
C SER A 581 11.80 15.53 6.28
N LEU A 582 12.55 14.48 6.60
CA LEU A 582 12.23 13.13 6.15
C LEU A 582 11.24 12.50 7.14
N VAL A 583 10.02 12.18 6.69
CA VAL A 583 8.95 11.67 7.54
C VAL A 583 8.61 10.25 7.14
N GLU A 584 8.70 9.32 8.09
CA GLU A 584 8.37 7.93 7.88
C GLU A 584 6.85 7.71 7.70
N VAL A 585 6.43 6.99 6.66
CA VAL A 585 5.03 6.67 6.33
C VAL A 585 4.84 5.18 6.03
N PRO A 586 3.60 4.64 6.11
CA PRO A 586 3.32 3.24 5.77
C PRO A 586 3.79 2.87 4.37
N VAL A 587 4.31 1.64 4.21
CA VAL A 587 4.80 1.16 2.91
C VAL A 587 3.73 1.16 1.81
N GLN A 588 2.45 1.04 2.19
CA GLN A 588 1.29 1.10 1.30
C GLN A 588 1.01 2.51 0.75
N PHE A 589 1.64 3.56 1.28
CA PHE A 589 1.46 4.92 0.78
C PHE A 589 2.01 5.02 -0.65
N TYR A 590 1.11 5.26 -1.60
CA TYR A 590 1.44 5.30 -3.01
C TYR A 590 1.12 6.67 -3.62
N SER A 591 1.99 7.12 -4.52
CA SER A 591 1.79 8.32 -5.33
C SER A 591 2.06 7.99 -6.77
N TYR A 592 1.22 8.52 -7.66
CA TYR A 592 1.41 8.36 -9.10
C TYR A 592 2.32 9.46 -9.65
N VAL A 593 3.07 9.07 -10.68
CA VAL A 593 3.76 10.03 -11.55
C VAL A 593 2.72 10.68 -12.46
N ARG A 594 2.83 11.99 -12.64
CA ARG A 594 1.98 12.76 -13.54
C ARG A 594 2.79 13.27 -14.71
N THR A 595 2.18 13.39 -15.88
CA THR A 595 2.86 13.93 -17.06
C THR A 595 3.01 15.45 -17.02
N TRP A 596 2.12 16.15 -16.32
CA TRP A 596 2.08 17.61 -16.25
C TRP A 596 2.88 18.24 -15.10
N THR A 597 3.36 17.45 -14.13
CA THR A 597 4.18 17.94 -13.02
C THR A 597 5.14 16.87 -12.52
N GLN A 598 6.33 17.30 -12.07
CA GLN A 598 7.24 16.42 -11.35
C GLN A 598 6.93 16.28 -9.86
N ALA A 599 6.17 17.24 -9.30
CA ALA A 599 5.79 17.20 -7.90
C ALA A 599 4.82 16.03 -7.68
N GLN A 600 5.27 15.03 -6.93
CA GLN A 600 4.48 13.88 -6.51
C GLN A 600 4.12 14.00 -5.05
N GLU A 601 3.06 13.35 -4.60
CA GLU A 601 2.56 13.50 -3.22
C GLU A 601 3.53 12.97 -2.16
N LYS A 602 4.51 12.15 -2.54
CA LYS A 602 5.62 11.73 -1.66
C LYS A 602 6.58 12.87 -1.34
N MET A 603 6.62 13.92 -2.15
CA MET A 603 7.35 15.16 -1.93
C MET A 603 6.34 16.26 -1.61
N GLN A 604 6.46 16.87 -0.44
CA GLN A 604 5.62 18.00 -0.06
C GLN A 604 6.53 19.18 0.31
N PRO A 605 6.08 20.43 0.34
CA PRO A 605 6.96 21.54 0.72
C PRO A 605 7.65 21.23 2.06
N GLU A 606 8.96 21.48 2.17
CA GLU A 606 9.77 21.23 3.38
C GLU A 606 9.87 19.77 3.86
N MET A 607 9.21 18.80 3.21
CA MET A 607 9.18 17.42 3.71
C MET A 607 9.14 16.34 2.62
N VAL A 608 9.60 15.14 2.97
CA VAL A 608 9.56 13.96 2.12
C VAL A 608 8.95 12.79 2.88
N LEU A 609 7.87 12.22 2.36
CA LEU A 609 7.15 11.08 2.92
C LEU A 609 7.82 9.78 2.48
N PHE A 610 8.64 9.20 3.34
CA PHE A 610 9.50 8.06 3.04
C PHE A 610 8.94 6.76 3.65
N PRO A 611 8.96 5.63 2.93
CA PRO A 611 8.33 4.39 3.39
C PRO A 611 8.98 3.87 4.66
N GLU A 612 8.23 3.11 5.45
CA GLU A 612 8.68 2.62 6.75
C GLU A 612 10.04 1.92 6.68
N LYS A 613 10.99 2.37 7.52
CA LYS A 613 12.40 1.99 7.55
C LYS A 613 13.13 2.05 6.21
N GLY A 614 12.63 2.81 5.24
CA GLY A 614 13.12 2.80 3.86
C GLY A 614 13.04 1.42 3.21
N CYS A 615 12.08 0.59 3.59
CA CYS A 615 12.03 -0.84 3.25
C CYS A 615 12.05 -1.15 1.75
N LEU A 616 11.72 -0.18 0.89
CA LEU A 616 11.76 -0.31 -0.58
C LEU A 616 13.14 -0.05 -1.18
N PHE A 617 14.07 0.50 -0.39
CA PHE A 617 15.38 0.94 -0.83
C PHE A 617 16.47 0.08 -0.23
N TYR A 618 17.34 -0.43 -1.07
CA TYR A 618 18.51 -1.17 -0.61
C TYR A 618 19.47 -0.27 0.17
N GLU A 619 19.58 1.00 -0.24
CA GLU A 619 20.43 2.01 0.39
C GLU A 619 20.00 2.34 1.83
N ALA A 620 18.76 2.01 2.21
CA ALA A 620 18.28 2.17 3.57
C ALA A 620 18.75 1.05 4.52
N ASP A 621 19.29 -0.07 4.04
CA ASP A 621 19.94 -1.08 4.89
C ASP A 621 21.35 -0.61 5.31
N VAL A 622 21.40 0.41 6.18
CA VAL A 622 22.62 1.15 6.53
C VAL A 622 23.72 0.23 7.07
N VAL A 623 23.39 -0.64 8.03
CA VAL A 623 24.36 -1.55 8.67
C VAL A 623 25.03 -2.44 7.61
N ARG A 624 24.25 -2.88 6.62
CA ARG A 624 24.77 -3.68 5.53
C ARG A 624 25.55 -2.85 4.52
N MET A 625 25.08 -1.66 4.18
CA MET A 625 25.79 -0.75 3.27
C MET A 625 27.22 -0.47 3.76
N VAL A 626 27.39 -0.23 5.07
CA VAL A 626 28.71 -0.08 5.69
C VAL A 626 29.57 -1.34 5.53
N LYS A 627 29.00 -2.53 5.79
CA LYS A 627 29.73 -3.80 5.64
C LYS A 627 30.13 -4.08 4.19
N ASN A 628 29.24 -3.85 3.24
CA ASN A 628 29.49 -4.05 1.82
C ASN A 628 30.56 -3.10 1.29
N ALA A 629 30.53 -1.83 1.71
CA ALA A 629 31.55 -0.86 1.35
C ALA A 629 32.95 -1.33 1.76
N LYS A 630 33.10 -1.90 2.97
CA LYS A 630 34.36 -2.51 3.42
C LYS A 630 34.75 -3.74 2.61
N ARG A 631 33.81 -4.64 2.30
CA ARG A 631 34.08 -5.85 1.49
C ARG A 631 34.55 -5.50 0.09
N TRP A 632 33.86 -4.59 -0.60
CA TRP A 632 34.23 -4.16 -1.95
C TRP A 632 35.57 -3.43 -1.98
N ALA A 633 35.87 -2.64 -0.95
CA ALA A 633 37.18 -2.01 -0.83
C ALA A 633 38.30 -3.05 -0.70
N LYS A 634 38.11 -4.06 0.18
CA LYS A 634 39.06 -5.16 0.33
C LYS A 634 39.26 -5.94 -0.96
N TRP A 635 38.20 -6.17 -1.73
CA TRP A 635 38.31 -6.80 -3.06
C TRP A 635 39.11 -5.95 -4.05
N ASN A 636 39.04 -4.62 -3.93
CA ASN A 636 39.83 -3.68 -4.72
C ASN A 636 41.24 -3.41 -4.13
N GLY A 637 41.65 -4.14 -3.09
CA GLY A 637 42.97 -3.99 -2.46
C GLY A 637 43.12 -2.74 -1.57
N GLN A 638 42.01 -2.12 -1.15
CA GLN A 638 41.99 -0.97 -0.25
C GLN A 638 41.38 -1.36 1.10
N ASP A 639 42.05 -1.03 2.20
CA ASP A 639 41.46 -1.11 3.54
C ASP A 639 40.87 0.25 3.91
N ILE A 640 39.58 0.25 4.20
CA ILE A 640 38.79 1.46 4.49
C ILE A 640 38.37 1.45 5.96
N SER A 641 38.43 2.61 6.60
CA SER A 641 37.98 2.78 7.98
C SER A 641 36.46 2.65 8.13
N ASP A 642 36.00 2.40 9.35
CA ASP A 642 34.58 2.34 9.68
C ASP A 642 33.85 3.65 9.33
N GLU A 643 34.53 4.77 9.54
CA GLU A 643 34.04 6.12 9.22
C GLU A 643 33.86 6.31 7.70
N GLU A 644 34.86 5.98 6.89
CA GLU A 644 34.75 6.16 5.43
C GLU A 644 33.69 5.22 4.83
N ALA A 645 33.52 4.00 5.37
CA ALA A 645 32.45 3.10 4.96
C ALA A 645 31.05 3.67 5.31
N ALA A 646 30.90 4.29 6.49
CA ALA A 646 29.67 4.98 6.89
C ALA A 646 29.39 6.22 6.02
N ILE A 647 30.40 7.00 5.67
CA ILE A 647 30.28 8.13 4.73
C ILE A 647 29.79 7.65 3.35
N ARG A 648 30.32 6.53 2.85
CA ARG A 648 29.84 5.93 1.58
C ARG A 648 28.38 5.49 1.67
N ALA A 649 27.94 4.94 2.81
CA ALA A 649 26.55 4.57 3.04
C ALA A 649 25.63 5.80 3.04
N VAL A 650 25.97 6.86 3.78
CA VAL A 650 25.22 8.14 3.77
C VAL A 650 25.14 8.72 2.37
N ASN A 651 26.26 8.76 1.65
CA ASN A 651 26.29 9.27 0.28
C ASN A 651 25.41 8.46 -0.68
N SER A 652 25.38 7.13 -0.52
CA SER A 652 24.50 6.26 -1.30
C SER A 652 23.04 6.55 -1.00
N PHE A 653 22.68 6.74 0.28
CA PHE A 653 21.34 7.12 0.69
C PHE A 653 20.92 8.49 0.14
N LEU A 654 21.78 9.50 0.23
CA LEU A 654 21.53 10.84 -0.31
C LEU A 654 21.38 10.84 -1.84
N TRP A 655 22.00 9.87 -2.53
CA TRP A 655 21.89 9.73 -3.97
C TRP A 655 20.46 9.36 -4.42
N ILE A 656 19.64 8.75 -3.56
CA ILE A 656 18.22 8.47 -3.83
C ILE A 656 17.48 9.76 -4.20
N PHE A 657 17.78 10.88 -3.54
CA PHE A 657 17.09 12.15 -3.79
C PHE A 657 17.59 12.91 -5.03
N GLN A 658 18.70 12.45 -5.64
CA GLN A 658 19.33 13.08 -6.81
C GLN A 658 18.99 12.39 -8.13
N ARG A 659 18.61 11.10 -8.10
CA ARG A 659 18.29 10.34 -9.30
C ARG A 659 16.96 10.82 -9.89
N THR A 660 16.92 11.17 -11.17
CA THR A 660 15.68 11.54 -11.87
C THR A 660 14.78 10.33 -12.15
N GLU A 661 15.39 9.15 -12.18
CA GLU A 661 14.83 7.88 -12.63
C GLU A 661 14.98 6.85 -11.51
N SER A 662 13.94 6.05 -11.27
CA SER A 662 14.01 4.90 -10.36
C SER A 662 14.74 3.74 -11.02
N ASP A 663 14.99 2.68 -10.25
CA ASP A 663 15.58 1.46 -10.81
C ASP A 663 14.73 0.88 -11.95
N PHE A 664 15.40 0.22 -12.89
CA PHE A 664 14.80 -0.30 -14.13
C PHE A 664 13.70 -1.31 -13.82
N ASN A 665 12.53 -1.13 -14.43
CA ASN A 665 11.47 -2.13 -14.39
C ASN A 665 11.58 -3.04 -15.62
N TRP A 666 11.71 -4.33 -15.37
CA TRP A 666 11.89 -5.36 -16.39
C TRP A 666 10.54 -6.02 -16.63
N SER A 667 9.92 -5.72 -17.76
CA SER A 667 8.68 -6.40 -18.18
C SER A 667 8.99 -7.39 -19.29
N GLN A 668 8.54 -8.62 -19.11
CA GLN A 668 8.62 -9.66 -20.14
C GLN A 668 7.21 -9.88 -20.69
N ASP A 669 6.94 -9.38 -21.90
CA ASP A 669 5.72 -9.72 -22.62
C ASP A 669 6.05 -10.41 -23.93
N ARG A 670 5.50 -11.61 -24.13
CA ARG A 670 5.57 -12.43 -25.36
C ARG A 670 6.94 -12.53 -26.04
N GLY A 671 8.01 -12.67 -25.26
CA GLY A 671 9.36 -12.89 -25.78
C GLY A 671 10.13 -11.63 -26.21
N SER A 672 9.55 -10.45 -26.05
CA SER A 672 10.26 -9.16 -26.07
C SER A 672 10.56 -8.70 -24.65
N PHE A 673 11.82 -8.35 -24.38
CA PHE A 673 12.22 -7.67 -23.15
C PHE A 673 11.97 -6.18 -23.33
N ASN A 674 10.99 -5.63 -22.62
CA ASN A 674 10.78 -4.19 -22.55
C ASN A 674 11.34 -3.67 -21.24
N VAL A 675 12.39 -2.85 -21.33
CA VAL A 675 12.92 -2.11 -20.18
C VAL A 675 12.26 -0.74 -20.17
N THR A 676 11.54 -0.46 -19.09
CA THR A 676 10.95 0.85 -18.83
C THR A 676 11.59 1.44 -17.60
N VAL A 677 11.85 2.74 -17.63
CA VAL A 677 12.35 3.48 -16.48
C VAL A 677 11.21 4.29 -15.90
N ALA A 678 10.87 4.07 -14.63
CA ALA A 678 9.89 4.89 -13.94
C ALA A 678 10.57 6.15 -13.38
N SER A 679 9.81 7.24 -13.25
CA SER A 679 10.33 8.46 -12.64
C SER A 679 10.52 8.26 -11.14
N ASN A 680 11.62 8.78 -10.59
CA ASN A 680 11.87 8.70 -9.16
C ASN A 680 10.93 9.63 -8.38
N PRO A 681 10.06 9.11 -7.51
CA PRO A 681 9.14 9.94 -6.72
C PRO A 681 9.82 10.75 -5.60
N TYR A 682 11.06 10.46 -5.24
CA TYR A 682 11.79 11.14 -4.17
C TYR A 682 12.83 12.15 -4.70
N PHE A 683 12.78 12.45 -5.99
CA PHE A 683 13.70 13.42 -6.58
C PHE A 683 13.46 14.83 -6.00
N ILE A 684 14.52 15.49 -5.54
CA ILE A 684 14.44 16.73 -4.74
C ILE A 684 14.00 17.97 -5.52
N PHE A 685 14.05 17.94 -6.86
CA PHE A 685 13.80 19.11 -7.72
C PHE A 685 12.51 19.90 -7.43
N PRO A 686 11.36 19.27 -7.09
CA PRO A 686 10.16 20.01 -6.69
C PRO A 686 10.36 20.98 -5.52
N GLN A 687 11.30 20.69 -4.61
CA GLN A 687 11.66 21.59 -3.50
C GLN A 687 12.38 22.86 -3.95
N LEU A 688 13.06 22.82 -5.09
CA LEU A 688 13.80 23.96 -5.64
C LEU A 688 12.90 24.82 -6.53
N TYR A 689 11.96 24.20 -7.25
CA TYR A 689 11.15 24.86 -8.26
C TYR A 689 9.65 24.86 -7.96
N ASN A 690 8.99 23.69 -8.02
CA ASN A 690 7.53 23.57 -8.01
C ASN A 690 6.83 24.19 -6.79
N PHE A 691 7.47 24.15 -5.62
CA PHE A 691 6.88 24.70 -4.39
C PHE A 691 7.14 26.20 -4.21
N ARG A 692 7.79 26.87 -5.16
CA ARG A 692 8.09 28.31 -5.14
C ARG A 692 7.63 29.04 -6.39
N TYR A 693 7.63 28.35 -7.53
CA TYR A 693 7.31 28.89 -8.83
C TYR A 693 6.25 28.03 -9.49
N ASN A 694 5.30 28.69 -10.16
CA ASN A 694 4.34 28.03 -11.03
C ASN A 694 4.09 28.92 -12.25
N ILE A 695 4.32 28.37 -13.44
CA ILE A 695 4.05 29.04 -14.71
C ILE A 695 2.87 28.35 -15.36
N PHE A 696 1.72 29.02 -15.32
CA PHE A 696 0.48 28.51 -15.89
C PHE A 696 0.09 29.30 -17.15
N SER A 697 -0.33 28.57 -18.18
CA SER A 697 -0.94 29.13 -19.38
C SER A 697 -2.19 28.31 -19.70
N SER A 698 -3.32 28.99 -19.89
CA SER A 698 -4.57 28.34 -20.32
C SER A 698 -4.47 27.77 -21.74
N GLU A 699 -3.63 28.36 -22.59
CA GLU A 699 -3.36 27.85 -23.94
C GLU A 699 -2.38 26.68 -23.94
N TRP A 700 -1.41 26.69 -23.02
CA TRP A 700 -0.36 25.67 -22.89
C TRP A 700 -0.30 25.15 -21.45
N PRO A 701 -1.19 24.21 -21.08
CA PRO A 701 -1.28 23.71 -19.71
C PRO A 701 0.01 23.10 -19.16
N ILE A 702 0.81 22.51 -20.05
CA ILE A 702 2.09 21.89 -19.71
C ILE A 702 3.26 22.88 -19.66
N ALA A 703 3.02 24.20 -19.74
CA ALA A 703 4.09 25.21 -19.77
C ALA A 703 5.05 25.07 -18.58
N ASN A 704 4.52 24.84 -17.37
CA ASN A 704 5.34 24.59 -16.20
C ASN A 704 6.28 23.39 -16.40
N ARG A 705 5.73 22.28 -16.90
CA ARG A 705 6.48 21.05 -17.16
C ARG A 705 7.59 21.23 -18.18
N VAL A 706 7.35 22.00 -19.24
CA VAL A 706 8.37 22.30 -20.26
C VAL A 706 9.55 23.04 -19.62
N ILE A 707 9.28 23.96 -18.71
CA ILE A 707 10.32 24.72 -18.00
C ILE A 707 11.06 23.82 -17.00
N GLU A 708 10.35 22.92 -16.30
CA GLU A 708 10.98 21.91 -15.44
C GLU A 708 11.99 21.05 -16.22
N LEU A 709 11.59 20.56 -17.39
CA LEU A 709 12.43 19.73 -18.25
C LEU A 709 13.61 20.51 -18.85
N TYR A 710 13.40 21.78 -19.19
CA TYR A 710 14.46 22.68 -19.66
C TYR A 710 15.51 22.92 -18.57
N LEU A 711 15.09 23.21 -17.34
CA LEU A 711 15.98 23.44 -16.20
C LEU A 711 16.78 22.19 -15.81
N GLN A 712 16.25 21.01 -16.09
CA GLN A 712 16.94 19.75 -15.85
C GLN A 712 17.99 19.40 -16.90
N ASP A 713 18.07 20.17 -18.00
CA ASP A 713 18.94 19.91 -19.15
C ASP A 713 18.94 18.42 -19.53
N LYS A 714 17.74 17.83 -19.63
CA LYS A 714 17.58 16.42 -20.00
C LYS A 714 18.00 16.20 -21.46
N SER A 715 19.31 16.15 -21.71
CA SER A 715 19.87 15.52 -22.90
C SER A 715 19.87 14.00 -22.67
N ASP A 716 19.01 13.29 -23.40
CA ASP A 716 18.75 11.88 -23.17
C ASP A 716 19.93 11.02 -23.62
N ASN A 717 20.73 10.54 -22.66
CA ASN A 717 21.91 9.70 -22.92
C ASN A 717 21.58 8.20 -22.90
N ASN A 718 20.32 7.83 -23.13
CA ASN A 718 19.81 6.46 -23.02
C ASN A 718 20.00 5.63 -24.31
N ASN A 719 21.22 5.62 -24.86
CA ASN A 719 21.59 4.79 -26.02
C ASN A 719 21.31 3.29 -25.81
N TRP A 720 21.36 2.83 -24.56
CA TRP A 720 21.14 1.43 -24.18
C TRP A 720 19.66 1.02 -24.21
N ILE A 721 18.73 1.89 -23.80
CA ILE A 721 17.29 1.62 -23.91
C ILE A 721 16.89 1.49 -25.38
N ARG A 722 17.45 2.34 -26.25
CA ARG A 722 17.28 2.22 -27.71
C ARG A 722 17.82 0.89 -28.24
N GLN A 723 18.96 0.41 -27.73
CA GLN A 723 19.51 -0.90 -28.12
C GLN A 723 18.61 -2.07 -27.69
N MET A 724 17.88 -1.96 -26.58
CA MET A 724 16.96 -3.00 -26.11
C MET A 724 15.57 -2.94 -26.77
N ASN A 725 14.97 -1.75 -26.86
CA ASN A 725 13.60 -1.57 -27.34
C ASN A 725 13.51 -1.30 -28.87
N GLY A 726 14.64 -1.16 -29.57
CA GLY A 726 14.73 -0.91 -31.02
C GLY A 726 14.43 0.53 -31.46
N ILE A 727 13.57 1.25 -30.73
CA ILE A 727 13.27 2.67 -30.91
C ILE A 727 13.21 3.36 -29.54
N SER A 728 13.80 4.55 -29.43
CA SER A 728 13.73 5.35 -28.20
C SER A 728 12.36 6.01 -28.02
N ASN A 729 12.01 6.40 -26.79
CA ASN A 729 10.77 7.14 -26.53
C ASN A 729 10.76 8.50 -27.27
N ASN A 730 11.91 9.15 -27.44
CA ASN A 730 12.01 10.39 -28.23
C ASN A 730 11.78 10.16 -29.73
N GLU A 731 12.29 9.07 -30.29
CA GLU A 731 12.01 8.73 -31.70
C GLU A 731 10.52 8.43 -31.90
N LYS A 732 9.85 7.77 -30.94
CA LYS A 732 8.37 7.62 -30.95
C LYS A 732 7.65 8.97 -30.87
N ALA A 733 8.05 9.84 -29.95
CA ALA A 733 7.46 11.17 -29.79
C ALA A 733 7.66 12.03 -31.04
N ASN A 734 8.84 11.98 -31.66
CA ASN A 734 9.12 12.70 -32.92
C ASN A 734 8.25 12.18 -34.07
N LEU A 735 8.09 10.85 -34.20
CA LEU A 735 7.18 10.26 -35.21
C LEU A 735 5.72 10.68 -34.99
N LEU A 736 5.28 10.82 -33.73
CA LEU A 736 3.95 11.32 -33.40
C LEU A 736 3.81 12.81 -33.75
N MET A 737 4.82 13.62 -33.42
CA MET A 737 4.86 15.05 -33.74
C MET A 737 4.98 15.34 -35.25
N GLU A 738 5.53 14.41 -36.04
CA GLU A 738 5.50 14.48 -37.51
C GLU A 738 4.09 14.24 -38.07
N GLN A 739 3.27 13.45 -37.38
CA GLN A 739 1.93 13.06 -37.84
C GLN A 739 0.83 14.01 -37.38
N ARG A 740 0.99 14.65 -36.21
CA ARG A 740 0.00 15.55 -35.62
C ARG A 740 0.66 16.80 -35.02
N PRO A 741 0.03 17.97 -35.11
CA PRO A 741 0.53 19.16 -34.43
C PRO A 741 0.55 18.94 -32.92
N PHE A 742 1.56 19.47 -32.24
CA PHE A 742 1.79 19.28 -30.81
C PHE A 742 0.56 19.62 -29.95
N LYS A 743 -0.20 20.65 -30.34
CA LYS A 743 -1.46 21.02 -29.66
C LYS A 743 -2.52 19.90 -29.68
N GLU A 744 -2.66 19.18 -30.78
CA GLU A 744 -3.62 18.07 -30.90
C GLU A 744 -3.18 16.85 -30.09
N LEU A 745 -1.87 16.58 -30.05
CA LEU A 745 -1.29 15.52 -29.21
C LEU A 745 -1.51 15.79 -27.71
N LEU A 746 -1.38 17.04 -27.28
CA LEU A 746 -1.61 17.42 -25.88
C LEU A 746 -3.08 17.34 -25.44
N SER A 747 -4.01 17.48 -26.39
CA SER A 747 -5.45 17.34 -26.13
C SER A 747 -5.95 15.90 -26.20
N ASP A 748 -5.18 14.98 -26.80
CA ASP A 748 -5.54 13.57 -26.93
C ASP A 748 -5.07 12.79 -25.69
N THR A 749 -6.01 12.39 -24.83
CA THR A 749 -5.72 11.68 -23.58
C THR A 749 -5.00 10.34 -23.77
N GLU A 750 -5.10 9.71 -24.95
CA GLU A 750 -4.43 8.43 -25.24
C GLU A 750 -2.98 8.60 -25.74
N GLN A 751 -2.63 9.77 -26.27
CA GLN A 751 -1.32 10.05 -26.89
C GLN A 751 -0.48 11.08 -26.12
N ARG A 752 -0.98 11.50 -24.95
CA ARG A 752 -0.36 12.55 -24.12
C ARG A 752 0.87 12.07 -23.33
N ASP A 753 0.92 10.79 -22.99
CA ASP A 753 2.01 10.13 -22.24
C ASP A 753 3.05 9.54 -23.20
#